data_AF-A0A421JF44-F1
#
_entry.id   AF-A0A421JF44-F1
#
_cell.length_a   1.000
_cell.length_b   1.000
_cell.length_c   1.000
_cell.angle_alpha   90.00
_cell.angle_beta   90.00
_cell.angle_gamma   90.00
#
_symmetry.space_group_name_H-M   'P 1'
#
loop_
_entity.id
_entity.type
_entity.pdbx_description
1 polymer ?
#
loop_
_entity_poly.entity_id
_entity_poly.type
_entity_poly.pdbx_seq_one_letter_code
_entity_poly.pdbx_strand_id
1 'polypeptide(L)'
;MYGNCGKKSIFGAQLPCPGPLAAQKPSSEARELLESVCGAEFSSQLVCCTLDQLKSLESNLKKVDPIVSSCPACRKNFHNFFCNFTCSPDQSTFVNVTKTGAASDTKKEIVTELSQYIDPGFAQQFYDSCKEVKFSATNGYAMDLIGGGAKNYSQFLKFLGDEKPLLGGSPFQINFQYEINDEEKASGLQLRTGDAKSCNDKEFRCACSDCSLSCPELPAFAGYDRKCSVGPIPCFSFAVLMVWLALFLALAGYHVYLVRTKEARWSQMNDILEDAVNAYDATDDTITTKSISLQNSISALQEELFVAIQSFFEDLGSFCARFPLFTIGVSLVVTVFFSLGLFYLEFEQNPINLWVSPSEPALQNLQFFEQNFGEWFRVEQMIISTKNSTPILNWDNVRWWFEKELELQNLDGVPLEDLCFKPLGETCAIESFTQYFGGNIDYLNERNWKSQLVGCTDSPVTCLPSFQQPLNKNLLFDRDDVVNSQAFVVTLLVSSNSRDFKYTEKAVKYEHALQSWIFNLQQERPDLQIDFSTEVSLKEELNKSSNTDVKIVVISYLVMFVYASLALGGKIPLTLKMKSFVETRFLLGLSGILIIIVSVTSSIGLLSFIGLKSTLIIAEVIPFLILAIGIDNIFLLVHELKQVTKNNPSSSVEENVSKTLASVGPSCLISAVLQLTMFLLATVVDMPAVKNFAFYSAGAIFVNFVLQMTAFVSLMTLDQKRSDMGRLDVFPFVQVPVQLPGEPEDDDIHTWSYDFSGFFEKWYAPRILSKTSKPKIMSFFVLWLGISLYALPQIELGLDQRLALPSDSYLVSYFDSVYQYLNVGPPAFFVLKNLDLRKRSNQQKVCGKFSTCAEFSISNILQKESERSDVSTLSDPPSVWLDDFFGWLNPNLDQCCRVNKTNADQFCRPRDPERLCQSCYANHDPPYSIDMSGLPTGKDFMKYFQVWIEEPSDPCPLGGKAPYSSSISLNDDENEIFASYFRTSHRPLRSQQDFIDAYSNALRVVDEMQMYNNVDMFAYSPFYIFFVQYQSIVVLTFVLLVTAGIIIFVVSSLLLGSLRIAAVLITTITFIIVNIGGVLAWWSISLNAVTLVNLVICTGLAVEFTIHLTRGFIMAAKSTGSGNLSPAVSPAHATLASTGGTVLSGITITKLIGISVLAFTKSKIFEVYYFRMWLALVVIAGIHSLCLLPVLLSYTQTDTPVQDEDVDAQSEAVARYGNDD
;
A
#
# COMPACT_ATOMS: atom_id res chain seq x y z
N MET A 1 52.11 25.79 -39.28
CA MET A 1 51.16 26.72 -39.92
C MET A 1 51.26 28.06 -39.21
N TYR A 2 51.16 29.20 -39.90
CA TYR A 2 51.33 30.52 -39.26
C TYR A 2 50.60 31.63 -40.03
N GLY A 3 49.70 32.36 -39.36
CA GLY A 3 48.87 33.41 -39.98
C GLY A 3 47.67 32.89 -40.80
N ASN A 4 46.76 33.80 -41.15
CA ASN A 4 45.59 33.51 -41.99
C ASN A 4 45.84 34.00 -43.42
N CYS A 5 45.67 33.11 -44.41
CA CYS A 5 46.02 33.41 -45.81
C CYS A 5 44.84 33.79 -46.69
N GLY A 6 43.61 33.41 -46.37
CA GLY A 6 42.40 33.73 -47.14
C GLY A 6 41.31 32.69 -46.94
N LYS A 7 40.24 32.76 -47.73
CA LYS A 7 39.07 31.86 -47.62
C LYS A 7 38.99 30.85 -48.77
N LYS A 8 38.58 29.62 -48.49
CA LYS A 8 38.30 28.60 -49.52
C LYS A 8 37.07 28.94 -50.37
N SER A 9 36.06 29.56 -49.79
CA SER A 9 34.83 30.01 -50.47
C SER A 9 34.38 31.39 -49.94
N ILE A 10 33.49 32.07 -50.68
CA ILE A 10 32.99 33.43 -50.33
C ILE A 10 32.36 33.46 -48.93
N PHE A 11 31.65 32.38 -48.56
CA PHE A 11 31.00 32.22 -47.26
C PHE A 11 31.86 31.44 -46.24
N GLY A 12 33.07 31.02 -46.62
CA GLY A 12 33.97 30.24 -45.77
C GLY A 12 34.73 31.08 -44.73
N ALA A 13 35.22 30.42 -43.69
CA ALA A 13 36.12 31.02 -42.71
C ALA A 13 37.53 31.24 -43.30
N GLN A 14 38.34 32.08 -42.64
CA GLN A 14 39.75 32.24 -43.00
C GLN A 14 40.54 30.98 -42.65
N LEU A 15 41.39 30.55 -43.58
CA LEU A 15 42.22 29.36 -43.45
C LEU A 15 43.69 29.72 -43.21
N PRO A 16 44.42 28.87 -42.45
CA PRO A 16 45.81 29.14 -42.11
C PRO A 16 46.74 29.00 -43.32
N CYS A 17 47.84 29.75 -43.30
CA CYS A 17 48.90 29.64 -44.28
C CYS A 17 49.78 28.39 -44.03
N PRO A 18 50.19 27.65 -45.07
CA PRO A 18 51.31 26.73 -44.95
C PRO A 18 52.59 27.56 -44.72
N GLY A 19 53.34 27.21 -43.67
CA GLY A 19 54.52 27.97 -43.28
C GLY A 19 55.34 27.18 -42.26
N PRO A 20 56.42 26.50 -42.69
CA PRO A 20 57.36 25.84 -41.79
C PRO A 20 58.27 26.90 -41.15
N LEU A 21 57.68 27.74 -40.30
CA LEU A 21 58.40 28.77 -39.54
C LEU A 21 58.73 28.25 -38.14
N ALA A 22 59.86 28.70 -37.58
CA ALA A 22 60.15 28.49 -36.17
C ALA A 22 59.18 29.29 -35.29
N ALA A 23 58.91 28.79 -34.08
CA ALA A 23 58.02 29.43 -33.12
C ALA A 23 58.49 30.86 -32.78
N GLN A 24 57.56 31.81 -32.68
CA GLN A 24 57.84 33.24 -32.53
C GLN A 24 57.42 33.76 -31.15
N LYS A 25 58.02 34.87 -30.71
CA LYS A 25 57.56 35.55 -29.50
C LYS A 25 56.25 36.31 -29.79
N PRO A 26 55.19 36.13 -28.99
CA PRO A 26 53.93 36.86 -29.19
C PRO A 26 54.11 38.36 -28.88
N SER A 27 53.30 39.22 -29.50
CA SER A 27 53.20 40.64 -29.13
C SER A 27 52.58 40.80 -27.73
N SER A 28 52.71 41.97 -27.10
CA SER A 28 52.12 42.22 -25.77
C SER A 28 50.60 41.97 -25.74
N GLU A 29 49.88 42.48 -26.75
CA GLU A 29 48.44 42.25 -26.91
C GLU A 29 48.11 40.78 -27.18
N ALA A 30 48.89 40.10 -28.03
CA ALA A 30 48.69 38.68 -28.29
C ALA A 30 48.97 37.83 -27.05
N ARG A 31 49.92 38.23 -26.19
CA ARG A 31 50.23 37.54 -24.94
C ARG A 31 49.11 37.66 -23.92
N GLU A 32 48.53 38.85 -23.74
CA GLU A 32 47.38 39.05 -22.85
C GLU A 32 46.16 38.25 -23.32
N LEU A 33 45.87 38.27 -24.63
CA LEU A 33 44.76 37.50 -25.20
C LEU A 33 44.99 35.99 -25.14
N LEU A 34 46.23 35.55 -25.34
CA LEU A 34 46.61 34.14 -25.24
C LEU A 34 46.48 33.64 -23.79
N GLU A 35 46.88 34.45 -22.81
CA GLU A 35 46.72 34.13 -21.39
C GLU A 35 45.23 34.06 -21.00
N SER A 36 44.39 34.97 -21.49
CA SER A 36 42.96 34.96 -21.20
C SER A 36 42.21 33.79 -21.85
N VAL A 37 42.61 33.36 -23.06
CA VAL A 37 41.89 32.32 -23.83
C VAL A 37 42.42 30.91 -23.54
N CYS A 38 43.74 30.76 -23.44
CA CYS A 38 44.42 29.46 -23.35
C CYS A 38 45.07 29.21 -21.97
N GLY A 39 45.15 30.23 -21.10
CA GLY A 39 45.71 30.13 -19.76
C GLY A 39 47.16 30.60 -19.64
N ALA A 40 47.60 30.82 -18.41
CA ALA A 40 48.92 31.38 -18.09
C ALA A 40 50.09 30.50 -18.57
N GLU A 41 49.88 29.20 -18.77
CA GLU A 41 50.87 28.23 -19.26
C GLU A 41 51.44 28.56 -20.66
N PHE A 42 50.67 29.27 -21.49
CA PHE A 42 51.09 29.70 -22.83
C PHE A 42 51.79 31.08 -22.85
N SER A 43 51.73 31.84 -21.75
CA SER A 43 52.22 33.23 -21.68
C SER A 43 53.75 33.35 -21.72
N SER A 44 54.47 32.30 -21.31
CA SER A 44 55.93 32.26 -21.16
C SER A 44 56.68 31.55 -22.29
N GLN A 45 55.97 31.06 -23.31
CA GLN A 45 56.54 30.22 -24.37
C GLN A 45 56.60 30.94 -25.74
N LEU A 46 57.43 30.40 -26.65
CA LEU A 46 57.32 30.73 -28.07
C LEU A 46 56.02 30.10 -28.62
N VAL A 47 55.37 30.75 -29.58
CA VAL A 47 54.09 30.29 -30.14
C VAL A 47 54.09 30.29 -31.67
N CYS A 48 53.29 29.41 -32.25
CA CYS A 48 53.11 29.27 -33.70
C CYS A 48 51.83 29.93 -34.22
N CYS A 49 51.30 30.95 -33.53
CA CYS A 49 50.09 31.64 -33.94
C CYS A 49 50.22 33.17 -33.91
N THR A 50 49.33 33.84 -34.66
CA THR A 50 49.24 35.31 -34.79
C THR A 50 48.06 35.86 -34.00
N LEU A 51 48.03 37.18 -33.76
CA LEU A 51 46.91 37.84 -33.07
C LEU A 51 45.56 37.60 -33.77
N ASP A 52 45.52 37.62 -35.11
CA ASP A 52 44.28 37.39 -35.87
C ASP A 52 43.79 35.94 -35.77
N GLN A 53 44.71 34.98 -35.72
CA GLN A 53 44.39 33.58 -35.42
C GLN A 53 43.85 33.42 -34.00
N LEU A 54 44.41 34.13 -33.02
CA LEU A 54 43.93 34.12 -31.63
C LEU A 54 42.52 34.73 -31.49
N LYS A 55 42.24 35.86 -32.15
CA LYS A 55 40.88 36.45 -32.19
C LYS A 55 39.86 35.50 -32.84
N SER A 56 40.27 34.79 -33.89
CA SER A 56 39.42 33.79 -34.54
C SER A 56 39.16 32.59 -33.63
N LEU A 57 40.20 32.12 -32.92
CA LEU A 57 40.10 31.03 -31.95
C LEU A 57 39.18 31.42 -30.78
N GLU A 58 39.35 32.60 -30.20
CA GLU A 58 38.49 33.13 -29.13
C GLU A 58 37.02 33.17 -29.58
N SER A 59 36.75 33.72 -30.76
CA SER A 59 35.39 33.81 -31.29
C SER A 59 34.74 32.43 -31.50
N ASN A 60 35.52 31.40 -31.84
CA ASN A 60 35.00 30.05 -32.02
C ASN A 60 34.80 29.33 -30.67
N LEU A 61 35.72 29.47 -29.72
CA LEU A 61 35.59 28.89 -28.39
C LEU A 61 34.41 29.51 -27.62
N LYS A 62 34.19 30.82 -27.74
CA LYS A 62 33.02 31.50 -27.14
C LYS A 62 31.67 30.96 -27.63
N LYS A 63 31.59 30.37 -28.82
CA LYS A 63 30.35 29.73 -29.31
C LYS A 63 30.05 28.41 -28.61
N VAL A 64 31.08 27.71 -28.15
CA VAL A 64 30.97 26.40 -27.51
C VAL A 64 30.82 26.52 -25.99
N ASP A 65 31.35 27.60 -25.40
CA ASP A 65 31.29 27.88 -23.96
C ASP A 65 29.89 27.67 -23.33
N PRO A 66 28.78 28.16 -23.92
CA PRO A 66 27.45 27.92 -23.36
C PRO A 66 27.07 26.44 -23.24
N ILE A 67 27.68 25.56 -24.04
CA ILE A 67 27.37 24.13 -24.10
C ILE A 67 28.22 23.33 -23.11
N VAL A 68 29.49 23.69 -22.92
CA VAL A 68 30.45 22.92 -22.10
C VAL A 68 30.75 23.57 -20.74
N SER A 69 30.24 24.76 -20.47
CA SER A 69 30.57 25.54 -19.26
C SER A 69 30.05 24.94 -17.95
N SER A 70 29.06 24.04 -17.98
CA SER A 70 28.58 23.34 -16.78
C SER A 70 29.64 22.43 -16.16
N CYS A 71 30.61 21.94 -16.96
CA CYS A 71 31.71 21.10 -16.49
C CYS A 71 33.07 21.77 -16.75
N PRO A 72 33.72 22.34 -15.72
CA PRO A 72 35.00 23.04 -15.85
C PRO A 72 36.12 22.18 -16.48
N ALA A 73 36.18 20.89 -16.15
CA ALA A 73 37.14 19.96 -16.74
C ALA A 73 36.94 19.81 -18.26
N CYS A 74 35.69 19.57 -18.71
CA CYS A 74 35.37 19.48 -20.13
C CYS A 74 35.76 20.77 -20.86
N ARG A 75 35.37 21.93 -20.33
CA ARG A 75 35.71 23.23 -20.90
C ARG A 75 37.22 23.45 -20.99
N LYS A 76 37.96 23.18 -19.92
CA LYS A 76 39.43 23.33 -19.89
C LYS A 76 40.11 22.40 -20.90
N ASN A 77 39.66 21.14 -20.99
CA ASN A 77 40.18 20.20 -21.98
C ASN A 77 39.89 20.66 -23.42
N PHE A 78 38.67 21.16 -23.67
CA PHE A 78 38.27 21.66 -25.00
C PHE A 78 39.11 22.87 -25.43
N HIS A 79 39.30 23.84 -24.54
CA HIS A 79 40.19 24.99 -24.79
C HIS A 79 41.63 24.54 -25.03
N ASN A 80 42.19 23.74 -24.12
CA ASN A 80 43.57 23.26 -24.22
C ASN A 80 43.81 22.45 -25.50
N PHE A 81 42.81 21.68 -25.96
CA PHE A 81 42.89 20.90 -27.19
C PHE A 81 43.13 21.78 -28.42
N PHE A 82 42.34 22.85 -28.60
CA PHE A 82 42.42 23.75 -29.75
C PHE A 82 43.52 24.82 -29.62
N CYS A 83 43.80 25.27 -28.40
CA CYS A 83 44.94 26.15 -28.11
C CYS A 83 46.26 25.48 -28.48
N ASN A 84 46.47 24.22 -28.06
CA ASN A 84 47.65 23.47 -28.46
C ASN A 84 47.69 23.16 -29.96
N PHE A 85 46.55 22.82 -30.56
CA PHE A 85 46.49 22.60 -32.00
C PHE A 85 46.92 23.84 -32.81
N THR A 86 46.50 25.02 -32.37
CA THR A 86 46.69 26.27 -33.12
C THR A 86 48.03 26.95 -32.82
N CYS A 87 48.43 27.01 -31.54
CA CYS A 87 49.49 27.87 -31.06
C CYS A 87 50.73 27.16 -30.51
N SER A 88 50.72 25.82 -30.37
CA SER A 88 51.85 25.09 -29.78
C SER A 88 53.17 25.36 -30.53
N PRO A 89 54.29 25.58 -29.82
CA PRO A 89 55.61 25.73 -30.44
C PRO A 89 56.02 24.47 -31.22
N ASP A 90 55.56 23.30 -30.77
CA ASP A 90 55.93 21.99 -31.33
C ASP A 90 54.88 21.47 -32.32
N GLN A 91 54.05 22.33 -32.92
CA GLN A 91 52.95 21.95 -33.81
C GLN A 91 53.36 20.93 -34.90
N SER A 92 54.58 21.01 -35.43
CA SER A 92 55.08 20.09 -36.46
C SER A 92 55.31 18.65 -36.01
N THR A 93 55.37 18.38 -34.70
CA THR A 93 55.59 17.01 -34.20
C THR A 93 54.32 16.17 -34.24
N PHE A 94 53.14 16.77 -34.31
CA PHE A 94 51.87 16.04 -34.28
C PHE A 94 50.87 16.48 -35.36
N VAL A 95 51.21 17.45 -36.22
CA VAL A 95 50.37 17.89 -37.35
C VAL A 95 51.13 17.71 -38.65
N ASN A 96 50.51 17.02 -39.61
CA ASN A 96 51.01 16.84 -40.96
C ASN A 96 50.02 17.42 -41.98
N VAL A 97 50.46 18.39 -42.80
CA VAL A 97 49.60 19.02 -43.81
C VAL A 97 49.54 18.12 -45.05
N THR A 98 48.34 17.63 -45.39
CA THR A 98 48.15 16.65 -46.48
C THR A 98 47.74 17.30 -47.79
N LYS A 99 46.95 18.38 -47.76
CA LYS A 99 46.57 19.15 -48.96
C LYS A 99 46.56 20.65 -48.72
N THR A 100 47.12 21.38 -49.67
CA THR A 100 47.00 22.84 -49.78
C THR A 100 46.16 23.22 -51.01
N GLY A 101 45.61 24.43 -51.00
CA GLY A 101 44.84 25.00 -52.10
C GLY A 101 45.10 26.50 -52.24
N ALA A 102 44.52 27.13 -53.27
CA ALA A 102 44.59 28.58 -53.46
C ALA A 102 43.33 29.25 -52.91
N ALA A 103 43.51 30.31 -52.11
CA ALA A 103 42.41 31.09 -51.55
C ALA A 103 41.58 31.77 -52.65
N SER A 104 40.27 31.77 -52.49
CA SER A 104 39.33 32.36 -53.44
C SER A 104 39.49 33.88 -53.55
N ASP A 105 39.73 34.54 -52.42
CA ASP A 105 39.83 35.99 -52.21
C ASP A 105 41.25 36.54 -52.41
N THR A 106 42.24 36.03 -51.66
CA THR A 106 43.60 36.59 -51.63
C THR A 106 44.55 35.93 -52.64
N LYS A 107 44.15 34.81 -53.26
CA LYS A 107 44.98 33.94 -54.10
C LYS A 107 46.25 33.39 -53.41
N LYS A 108 46.39 33.55 -52.10
CA LYS A 108 47.49 32.96 -51.32
C LYS A 108 47.25 31.46 -51.10
N GLU A 109 48.33 30.72 -50.87
CA GLU A 109 48.25 29.30 -50.52
C GLU A 109 47.63 29.14 -49.12
N ILE A 110 46.69 28.21 -48.99
CA ILE A 110 45.92 27.91 -47.78
C ILE A 110 45.95 26.41 -47.51
N VAL A 111 45.92 26.03 -46.23
CA VAL A 111 45.80 24.62 -45.83
C VAL A 111 44.34 24.21 -45.93
N THR A 112 44.05 23.17 -46.73
CA THR A 112 42.68 22.67 -46.97
C THR A 112 42.41 21.31 -46.33
N GLU A 113 43.46 20.51 -46.09
CA GLU A 113 43.37 19.23 -45.39
C GLU A 113 44.66 18.96 -44.63
N LEU A 114 44.55 18.43 -43.42
CA LEU A 114 45.69 17.96 -42.62
C LEU A 114 45.33 16.73 -41.80
N SER A 115 46.36 16.03 -41.34
CA SER A 115 46.26 14.94 -40.38
C SER A 115 46.86 15.37 -39.04
N GLN A 116 46.16 15.08 -37.95
CA GLN A 116 46.65 15.29 -36.59
C GLN A 116 46.79 13.95 -35.88
N TYR A 117 47.96 13.68 -35.31
CA TYR A 117 48.28 12.44 -34.60
C TYR A 117 48.05 12.63 -33.10
N ILE A 118 47.18 11.82 -32.50
CA ILE A 118 46.71 11.99 -31.11
C ILE A 118 46.80 10.66 -30.37
N ASP A 119 47.32 10.71 -29.13
CA ASP A 119 47.33 9.55 -28.26
C ASP A 119 45.90 9.08 -27.91
N PRO A 120 45.57 7.78 -28.10
CA PRO A 120 44.24 7.25 -27.81
C PRO A 120 43.81 7.44 -26.35
N GLY A 121 44.74 7.35 -25.39
CA GLY A 121 44.47 7.54 -23.97
C GLY A 121 44.06 8.98 -23.66
N PHE A 122 44.81 9.95 -24.22
CA PHE A 122 44.46 11.37 -24.13
C PHE A 122 43.10 11.68 -24.81
N ALA A 123 42.83 11.11 -25.99
CA ALA A 123 41.56 11.29 -26.69
C ALA A 123 40.37 10.71 -25.92
N GLN A 124 40.56 9.54 -25.30
CA GLN A 124 39.56 8.92 -24.42
C GLN A 124 39.26 9.78 -23.20
N GLN A 125 40.29 10.29 -22.50
CA GLN A 125 40.10 11.19 -21.35
C GLN A 125 39.38 12.48 -21.72
N PHE A 126 39.69 13.06 -22.89
CA PHE A 126 38.99 14.24 -23.39
C PHE A 126 37.49 13.94 -23.63
N TYR A 127 37.19 12.84 -24.31
CA TYR A 127 35.81 12.39 -24.52
C TYR A 127 35.07 12.13 -23.19
N ASP A 128 35.70 11.37 -22.29
CA ASP A 128 35.11 11.01 -20.99
C ASP A 128 34.82 12.22 -20.10
N SER A 129 35.63 13.28 -20.21
CA SER A 129 35.37 14.52 -19.47
C SER A 129 34.11 15.26 -19.92
N CYS A 130 33.62 15.01 -21.15
CA CYS A 130 32.52 15.75 -21.77
C CYS A 130 31.26 14.90 -22.07
N LYS A 131 31.35 13.56 -22.05
CA LYS A 131 30.26 12.67 -22.50
C LYS A 131 28.99 12.74 -21.67
N GLU A 132 29.12 13.00 -20.36
CA GLU A 132 28.02 13.04 -19.39
C GLU A 132 27.51 14.46 -19.12
N VAL A 133 28.13 15.47 -19.74
CA VAL A 133 27.77 16.88 -19.54
C VAL A 133 26.39 17.13 -20.13
N LYS A 134 25.45 17.59 -19.29
CA LYS A 134 24.08 17.89 -19.71
C LYS A 134 23.97 19.34 -20.16
N PHE A 135 23.33 19.54 -21.30
CA PHE A 135 22.99 20.88 -21.76
C PHE A 135 21.59 21.23 -21.29
N SER A 136 21.50 22.13 -20.30
CA SER A 136 20.25 22.42 -19.59
C SER A 136 19.13 22.94 -20.51
N ALA A 137 19.48 23.65 -21.58
CA ALA A 137 18.51 24.18 -22.54
C ALA A 137 17.86 23.10 -23.41
N THR A 138 18.50 21.94 -23.61
CA THR A 138 17.91 20.83 -24.38
C THR A 138 17.53 19.61 -23.56
N ASN A 139 17.91 19.58 -22.28
CA ASN A 139 17.86 18.38 -21.44
C ASN A 139 18.53 17.14 -22.09
N GLY A 140 19.38 17.37 -23.09
CA GLY A 140 20.18 16.36 -23.80
C GLY A 140 21.65 16.47 -23.40
N TYR A 141 22.48 15.61 -23.99
CA TYR A 141 23.91 15.67 -23.72
C TYR A 141 24.56 16.76 -24.58
N ALA A 142 25.53 17.48 -24.01
CA ALA A 142 26.37 18.40 -24.74
C ALA A 142 26.98 17.73 -25.99
N MET A 143 27.28 16.43 -25.89
CA MET A 143 27.83 15.59 -26.95
C MET A 143 26.94 15.49 -28.20
N ASP A 144 25.64 15.69 -28.07
CA ASP A 144 24.73 15.71 -29.23
C ASP A 144 24.98 16.94 -30.12
N LEU A 145 25.38 18.06 -29.50
CA LEU A 145 25.66 19.33 -30.16
C LEU A 145 27.13 19.42 -30.62
N ILE A 146 28.07 19.09 -29.75
CA ILE A 146 29.51 19.25 -30.03
C ILE A 146 30.15 18.01 -30.67
N GLY A 147 29.48 16.86 -30.61
CA GLY A 147 29.97 15.58 -31.10
C GLY A 147 29.01 14.83 -32.03
N GLY A 148 27.83 15.38 -32.32
CA GLY A 148 26.82 14.72 -33.16
C GLY A 148 26.33 13.39 -32.61
N GLY A 149 26.27 13.24 -31.28
CA GLY A 149 25.81 12.02 -30.61
C GLY A 149 26.88 10.92 -30.54
N ALA A 150 28.16 11.31 -30.55
CA ALA A 150 29.29 10.39 -30.50
C ALA A 150 29.28 9.48 -29.25
N LYS A 151 29.41 8.17 -29.46
CA LYS A 151 29.46 7.16 -28.38
C LYS A 151 30.88 6.79 -27.94
N ASN A 152 31.88 7.34 -28.61
CA ASN A 152 33.30 7.12 -28.32
C ASN A 152 34.15 8.30 -28.84
N TYR A 153 35.41 8.35 -28.39
CA TYR A 153 36.34 9.43 -28.77
C TYR A 153 36.61 9.52 -30.27
N SER A 154 36.59 8.39 -31.00
CA SER A 154 36.90 8.39 -32.43
C SER A 154 35.80 9.04 -33.26
N GLN A 155 34.53 8.76 -32.93
CA GLN A 155 33.38 9.46 -33.51
C GLN A 155 33.38 10.94 -33.13
N PHE A 156 33.71 11.25 -31.87
CA PHE A 156 33.71 12.63 -31.36
C PHE A 156 34.74 13.51 -32.08
N LEU A 157 36.00 13.08 -32.11
CA LEU A 157 37.05 13.83 -32.80
C LEU A 157 36.81 13.87 -34.31
N LYS A 158 36.32 12.78 -34.92
CA LYS A 158 35.91 12.80 -36.33
C LYS A 158 34.88 13.90 -36.60
N PHE A 159 33.85 14.01 -35.76
CA PHE A 159 32.84 15.06 -35.90
C PHE A 159 33.44 16.47 -35.82
N LEU A 160 34.39 16.70 -34.90
CA LEU A 160 35.10 17.96 -34.76
C LEU A 160 36.03 18.28 -35.94
N GLY A 161 36.53 17.27 -36.64
CA GLY A 161 37.46 17.41 -37.76
C GLY A 161 36.80 17.49 -39.14
N ASP A 162 35.56 17.02 -39.28
CA ASP A 162 34.84 17.01 -40.55
C ASP A 162 34.51 18.44 -41.04
N GLU A 163 34.85 18.72 -42.29
CA GLU A 163 34.59 20.02 -42.92
C GLU A 163 33.07 20.25 -43.10
N LYS A 164 32.51 21.26 -42.41
CA LYS A 164 31.06 21.57 -42.46
C LYS A 164 30.82 23.08 -42.61
N PRO A 165 30.96 23.63 -43.83
CA PRO A 165 31.01 25.07 -44.08
C PRO A 165 29.67 25.81 -43.89
N LEU A 166 28.53 25.10 -43.87
CA LEU A 166 27.18 25.67 -43.70
C LEU A 166 26.55 25.39 -42.33
N LEU A 167 27.10 24.46 -41.56
CA LEU A 167 26.52 23.95 -40.30
C LEU A 167 27.39 24.25 -39.06
N GLY A 168 28.44 25.07 -39.20
CA GLY A 168 29.25 25.52 -38.08
C GLY A 168 30.28 24.51 -37.53
N GLY A 169 30.79 23.59 -38.35
CA GLY A 169 31.86 22.65 -37.97
C GLY A 169 33.27 23.12 -38.37
N SER A 170 34.21 22.19 -38.57
CA SER A 170 35.59 22.53 -38.92
C SER A 170 35.65 23.35 -40.23
N PRO A 171 36.45 24.42 -40.30
CA PRO A 171 36.57 25.25 -41.51
C PRO A 171 37.34 24.57 -42.65
N PHE A 172 38.08 23.50 -42.36
CA PHE A 172 38.82 22.66 -43.30
C PHE A 172 38.93 21.24 -42.73
N GLN A 173 39.22 20.24 -43.55
CA GLN A 173 39.20 18.85 -43.09
C GLN A 173 40.42 18.53 -42.19
N ILE A 174 40.16 18.00 -41.00
CA ILE A 174 41.17 17.52 -40.05
C ILE A 174 40.96 16.02 -39.85
N ASN A 175 41.95 15.22 -40.25
CA ASN A 175 41.92 13.77 -40.09
C ASN A 175 42.67 13.38 -38.80
N PHE A 176 41.96 12.85 -37.82
CA PHE A 176 42.56 12.39 -36.57
C PHE A 176 43.09 10.96 -36.70
N GLN A 177 44.38 10.78 -36.42
CA GLN A 177 45.09 9.50 -36.47
C GLN A 177 45.53 9.09 -35.06
N TYR A 178 45.39 7.81 -34.73
CA TYR A 178 45.62 7.27 -33.39
C TYR A 178 46.83 6.34 -33.29
N GLU A 179 47.45 6.04 -34.44
CA GLU A 179 48.62 5.20 -34.58
C GLU A 179 49.62 5.89 -35.50
N ILE A 180 50.92 5.56 -35.36
CA ILE A 180 52.01 6.10 -36.17
C ILE A 180 52.79 4.93 -36.73
N ASN A 181 53.00 4.91 -38.03
CA ASN A 181 53.81 3.89 -38.70
C ASN A 181 55.31 4.16 -38.51
N ASP A 182 56.16 3.13 -38.67
CA ASP A 182 57.61 3.27 -38.46
C ASP A 182 58.26 4.36 -39.34
N GLU A 183 57.75 4.57 -40.55
CA GLU A 183 58.21 5.63 -41.47
C GLU A 183 57.84 7.03 -40.98
N GLU A 184 56.65 7.20 -40.41
CA GLU A 184 56.17 8.47 -39.85
C GLU A 184 56.89 8.80 -38.54
N LYS A 185 57.20 7.78 -37.73
CA LYS A 185 58.01 7.95 -36.53
C LYS A 185 59.44 8.40 -36.87
N ALA A 186 59.99 7.92 -37.98
CA ALA A 186 61.30 8.33 -38.49
C ALA A 186 61.33 9.77 -39.03
N SER A 187 60.18 10.33 -39.44
CA SER A 187 60.07 11.74 -39.87
C SER A 187 59.94 12.73 -38.71
N GLY A 188 59.95 12.24 -37.46
CA GLY A 188 59.84 13.04 -36.24
C GLY A 188 58.40 13.25 -35.76
N LEU A 189 57.40 12.59 -36.38
CA LEU A 189 56.02 12.61 -35.91
C LEU A 189 55.87 11.79 -34.63
N GLN A 190 55.07 12.31 -33.70
CA GLN A 190 54.76 11.72 -32.40
C GLN A 190 53.26 11.87 -32.11
N LEU A 191 52.72 10.93 -31.36
CA LEU A 191 51.33 11.02 -30.89
C LEU A 191 51.25 12.18 -29.89
N ARG A 192 50.33 13.11 -30.12
CA ARG A 192 50.13 14.22 -29.18
C ARG A 192 49.60 13.67 -27.86
N THR A 193 50.39 13.83 -26.81
CA THR A 193 49.98 13.61 -25.43
C THR A 193 49.62 14.94 -24.77
N GLY A 194 48.88 14.87 -23.68
CA GLY A 194 48.50 16.04 -22.90
C GLY A 194 47.95 15.62 -21.54
N ASP A 195 47.89 16.57 -20.60
CA ASP A 195 47.28 16.37 -19.29
C ASP A 195 45.80 16.77 -19.37
N ALA A 196 44.95 15.83 -19.79
CA ALA A 196 43.50 16.04 -19.77
C ALA A 196 42.98 15.96 -18.33
N LYS A 197 42.25 16.98 -17.89
CA LYS A 197 41.62 17.01 -16.57
C LYS A 197 40.44 16.06 -16.54
N SER A 198 40.45 15.11 -15.59
CA SER A 198 39.30 14.27 -15.31
C SER A 198 38.14 15.12 -14.79
N CYS A 199 36.90 14.68 -15.00
CA CYS A 199 35.75 15.43 -14.50
C CYS A 199 35.67 15.48 -12.96
N ASN A 200 36.33 14.54 -12.26
CA ASN A 200 36.48 14.52 -10.80
C ASN A 200 37.77 15.17 -10.27
N ASP A 201 38.46 15.96 -11.10
CA ASP A 201 39.65 16.72 -10.68
C ASP A 201 39.35 17.66 -9.51
N LYS A 202 40.33 17.95 -8.65
CA LYS A 202 40.12 18.77 -7.44
C LYS A 202 39.87 20.25 -7.74
N GLU A 203 40.49 20.77 -8.80
CA GLU A 203 40.43 22.19 -9.17
C GLU A 203 39.34 22.42 -10.24
N PHE A 204 39.22 21.49 -11.18
CA PHE A 204 38.26 21.57 -12.29
C PHE A 204 37.04 20.64 -12.13
N ARG A 205 36.67 20.33 -10.88
CA ARG A 205 35.57 19.40 -10.53
C ARG A 205 34.26 19.79 -11.22
N CYS A 206 33.64 18.82 -11.89
CA CYS A 206 32.31 18.97 -12.46
C CYS A 206 31.22 18.61 -11.45
N ALA A 207 30.00 19.07 -11.73
CA ALA A 207 28.82 18.67 -10.98
C ALA A 207 28.61 17.15 -11.05
N CYS A 208 28.00 16.59 -10.00
CA CYS A 208 27.62 15.17 -10.00
C CYS A 208 26.65 14.84 -11.15
N SER A 209 25.73 15.77 -11.48
CA SER A 209 24.79 15.62 -12.60
C SER A 209 25.43 15.54 -13.98
N ASP A 210 26.65 16.08 -14.13
CA ASP A 210 27.41 16.16 -15.39
C ASP A 210 28.59 15.17 -15.43
N CYS A 211 28.86 14.49 -14.32
CA CYS A 211 29.95 13.51 -14.18
C CYS A 211 29.67 12.58 -12.99
N SER A 212 29.33 11.33 -13.29
CA SER A 212 29.08 10.27 -12.31
C SER A 212 30.27 10.03 -11.37
N LEU A 213 31.51 10.20 -11.86
CA LEU A 213 32.76 10.05 -11.09
C LEU A 213 33.00 11.15 -10.07
N SER A 214 32.30 12.29 -10.17
CA SER A 214 32.42 13.42 -9.23
C SER A 214 31.47 13.30 -8.05
N CYS A 215 30.52 12.38 -8.13
CA CYS A 215 29.52 12.19 -7.10
C CYS A 215 30.08 11.43 -5.89
N PRO A 216 29.55 11.69 -4.68
CA PRO A 216 29.83 10.83 -3.54
C PRO A 216 29.27 9.43 -3.76
N GLU A 217 29.99 8.44 -3.24
CA GLU A 217 29.38 7.14 -2.97
C GLU A 217 28.52 7.30 -1.71
N LEU A 218 27.20 7.16 -1.86
CA LEU A 218 26.32 7.07 -0.70
C LEU A 218 26.72 5.82 0.09
N PRO A 219 27.08 5.95 1.38
CA PRO A 219 27.43 4.78 2.16
C PRO A 219 26.23 3.82 2.16
N ALA A 220 26.51 2.52 2.08
CA ALA A 220 25.45 1.53 2.24
C ALA A 220 24.77 1.77 3.58
N PHE A 221 23.50 2.19 3.55
CA PHE A 221 22.74 2.48 4.75
C PHE A 221 22.52 1.16 5.50
N ALA A 222 23.46 0.81 6.39
CA ALA A 222 23.53 -0.46 7.10
C ALA A 222 22.43 -0.64 8.17
N GLY A 223 21.46 0.29 8.23
CA GLY A 223 20.42 0.36 9.25
C GLY A 223 19.06 -0.18 8.83
N TYR A 224 18.71 -0.20 7.53
CA TYR A 224 17.33 -0.45 7.09
C TYR A 224 17.04 -1.92 6.73
N ASP A 225 18.05 -2.67 6.29
CA ASP A 225 17.92 -4.08 5.89
C ASP A 225 18.11 -5.09 7.03
N ARG A 226 18.06 -4.65 8.30
CA ARG A 226 18.08 -5.58 9.45
C ARG A 226 16.72 -6.26 9.63
N LYS A 227 16.21 -6.89 8.58
CA LYS A 227 15.25 -7.98 8.72
C LYS A 227 15.97 -9.06 9.51
N CYS A 228 15.46 -9.37 10.71
CA CYS A 228 16.03 -10.41 11.55
C CYS A 228 16.16 -11.69 10.72
N SER A 229 17.38 -12.20 10.57
CA SER A 229 17.69 -13.43 9.85
C SER A 229 18.68 -14.29 10.66
N VAL A 230 18.54 -15.61 10.55
CA VAL A 230 19.48 -16.59 11.10
C VAL A 230 20.08 -17.34 9.91
N GLY A 231 21.29 -16.96 9.51
CA GLY A 231 21.88 -17.41 8.24
C GLY A 231 21.09 -16.87 7.05
N PRO A 232 20.73 -17.70 6.03
CA PRO A 232 19.95 -17.25 4.88
C PRO A 232 18.43 -17.20 5.12
N ILE A 233 17.95 -17.56 6.32
CA ILE A 233 16.52 -17.73 6.61
C ILE A 233 16.04 -16.57 7.50
N PRO A 234 14.87 -15.94 7.21
CA PRO A 234 14.25 -14.96 8.10
C PRO A 234 14.01 -15.54 9.50
N CYS A 235 14.19 -14.75 10.57
CA CYS A 235 14.02 -15.18 11.96
C CYS A 235 12.65 -15.79 12.22
N PHE A 236 11.60 -15.28 11.59
CA PHE A 236 10.27 -15.85 11.72
C PHE A 236 10.20 -17.26 11.12
N SER A 237 10.68 -17.45 9.89
CA SER A 237 10.74 -18.77 9.25
C SER A 237 11.65 -19.73 10.01
N PHE A 238 12.77 -19.25 10.57
CA PHE A 238 13.63 -20.02 11.45
C PHE A 238 12.92 -20.43 12.75
N ALA A 239 12.21 -19.50 13.39
CA ALA A 239 11.41 -19.77 14.58
C ALA A 239 10.31 -20.81 14.27
N VAL A 240 9.63 -20.69 13.13
CA VAL A 240 8.64 -21.68 12.66
C VAL A 240 9.29 -23.05 12.48
N LEU A 241 10.47 -23.14 11.84
CA LEU A 241 11.19 -24.41 11.68
C LEU A 241 11.58 -25.03 13.02
N MET A 242 12.04 -24.23 13.99
CA MET A 242 12.36 -24.69 15.34
C MET A 242 11.12 -25.18 16.09
N VAL A 243 10.00 -24.46 15.99
CA VAL A 243 8.70 -24.90 16.52
C VAL A 243 8.26 -26.20 15.86
N TRP A 244 8.45 -26.34 14.55
CA TRP A 244 8.10 -27.54 13.79
C TRP A 244 8.93 -28.75 14.23
N LEU A 245 10.24 -28.57 14.40
CA LEU A 245 11.14 -29.60 14.93
C LEU A 245 10.73 -30.01 16.35
N ALA A 246 10.42 -29.04 17.21
CA ALA A 246 9.98 -29.31 18.58
C ALA A 246 8.63 -30.06 18.62
N LEU A 247 7.64 -29.65 17.82
CA LEU A 247 6.35 -30.31 17.70
C LEU A 247 6.48 -31.73 17.13
N PHE A 248 7.34 -31.92 16.12
CA PHE A 248 7.61 -33.24 15.54
C PHE A 248 8.30 -34.17 16.55
N LEU A 249 9.31 -33.69 17.28
CA LEU A 249 9.98 -34.46 18.33
C LEU A 249 9.04 -34.78 19.49
N ALA A 250 8.17 -33.85 19.88
CA ALA A 250 7.15 -34.08 20.90
C ALA A 250 6.12 -35.13 20.45
N LEU A 251 5.65 -35.06 19.19
CA LEU A 251 4.76 -36.06 18.60
C LEU A 251 5.43 -37.44 18.51
N ALA A 252 6.65 -37.50 18.00
CA ALA A 252 7.41 -38.74 17.90
C ALA A 252 7.67 -39.34 19.29
N GLY A 253 8.09 -38.51 20.25
CA GLY A 253 8.28 -38.90 21.65
C GLY A 253 6.99 -39.39 22.31
N TYR A 254 5.86 -38.71 22.06
CA TYR A 254 4.55 -39.13 22.55
C TYR A 254 4.07 -40.45 21.94
N HIS A 255 4.29 -40.66 20.63
CA HIS A 255 3.98 -41.93 19.97
C HIS A 255 4.87 -43.08 20.47
N VAL A 256 6.18 -42.83 20.66
CA VAL A 256 7.11 -43.79 21.26
C VAL A 256 6.72 -44.08 22.71
N TYR A 257 6.34 -43.07 23.49
CA TYR A 257 5.81 -43.24 24.84
C TYR A 257 4.53 -44.07 24.87
N LEU A 258 3.58 -43.84 23.95
CA LEU A 258 2.36 -44.63 23.85
C LEU A 258 2.63 -46.09 23.46
N VAL A 259 3.58 -46.33 22.55
CA VAL A 259 3.99 -47.69 22.17
C VAL A 259 4.68 -48.39 23.35
N ARG A 260 5.63 -47.71 24.01
CA ARG A 260 6.34 -48.24 25.18
C ARG A 260 5.46 -48.43 26.40
N THR A 261 4.50 -47.56 26.67
CA THR A 261 3.52 -47.75 27.76
C THR A 261 2.52 -48.84 27.42
N LYS A 262 2.18 -49.04 26.15
CA LYS A 262 1.37 -50.20 25.75
C LYS A 262 2.15 -51.51 25.89
N GLU A 263 3.45 -51.52 25.57
CA GLU A 263 4.35 -52.67 25.81
C GLU A 263 4.62 -52.89 27.30
N ALA A 264 4.90 -51.84 28.07
CA ALA A 264 5.15 -51.89 29.51
C ALA A 264 3.88 -52.20 30.31
N ARG A 265 2.69 -51.75 29.89
CA ARG A 265 1.42 -52.14 30.53
C ARG A 265 1.05 -53.59 30.20
N TRP A 266 1.58 -54.16 29.11
CA TRP A 266 1.48 -55.58 28.78
C TRP A 266 2.52 -56.43 29.54
N SER A 267 3.73 -55.90 29.75
CA SER A 267 4.75 -56.56 30.59
C SER A 267 4.40 -56.47 32.08
N GLN A 268 3.89 -55.32 32.54
CA GLN A 268 3.46 -55.07 33.91
C GLN A 268 2.14 -55.81 34.23
N MET A 269 1.27 -56.10 33.25
CA MET A 269 0.15 -57.01 33.44
C MET A 269 0.61 -58.48 33.60
N ASN A 270 1.75 -58.85 33.01
CA ASN A 270 2.38 -60.15 33.26
C ASN A 270 3.15 -60.18 34.59
N ASP A 271 3.82 -59.09 34.98
CA ASP A 271 4.56 -59.00 36.26
C ASP A 271 3.62 -58.82 37.48
N ILE A 272 2.47 -58.14 37.34
CA ILE A 272 1.45 -58.00 38.41
C ILE A 272 0.77 -59.34 38.73
N LEU A 273 0.81 -60.32 37.80
CA LEU A 273 0.33 -61.68 38.04
C LEU A 273 1.34 -62.54 38.83
N GLU A 274 2.60 -62.10 38.93
CA GLU A 274 3.68 -62.78 39.66
C GLU A 274 4.06 -62.10 40.99
N ASP A 275 3.90 -60.77 41.13
CA ASP A 275 4.34 -60.01 42.30
C ASP A 275 3.26 -59.76 43.39
N ALA A 276 2.05 -60.33 43.26
CA ALA A 276 0.99 -60.23 44.27
C ALA A 276 1.21 -61.07 45.54
N VAL A 277 2.44 -61.53 45.81
CA VAL A 277 2.77 -62.42 46.95
C VAL A 277 3.63 -61.77 48.05
N ASN A 278 4.30 -60.62 47.86
CA ASN A 278 5.19 -60.12 48.91
C ASN A 278 5.13 -58.61 49.19
N ALA A 279 4.87 -58.34 50.47
CA ALA A 279 5.41 -57.25 51.29
C ALA A 279 4.69 -55.88 51.27
N TYR A 280 3.94 -55.73 52.36
CA TYR A 280 3.76 -54.52 53.17
C TYR A 280 5.08 -53.75 53.43
N ASP A 281 4.99 -52.42 53.33
CA ASP A 281 5.30 -51.40 54.38
C ASP A 281 6.25 -50.25 53.97
N ALA A 282 5.98 -49.09 54.61
CA ALA A 282 6.84 -47.93 54.89
C ALA A 282 6.85 -46.67 53.96
N THR A 283 6.10 -45.65 54.44
CA THR A 283 6.48 -44.26 54.82
C THR A 283 6.99 -43.19 53.83
N ASP A 284 6.25 -42.06 53.87
CA ASP A 284 6.64 -40.63 54.01
C ASP A 284 7.57 -39.97 52.97
N ASP A 285 7.15 -38.85 52.35
CA ASP A 285 7.45 -37.52 52.92
C ASP A 285 6.78 -36.36 52.16
N THR A 286 6.59 -35.28 52.91
CA THR A 286 5.99 -33.98 52.62
C THR A 286 6.74 -33.10 51.61
N ILE A 287 6.04 -32.19 50.89
CA ILE A 287 6.45 -30.81 50.50
C ILE A 287 5.38 -30.18 49.56
N THR A 288 4.72 -29.10 50.02
CA THR A 288 4.19 -27.90 49.30
C THR A 288 2.85 -27.35 49.84
N THR A 289 2.81 -26.95 51.11
CA THR A 289 1.63 -26.33 51.75
C THR A 289 1.53 -24.80 51.62
N LYS A 290 2.33 -24.14 50.75
CA LYS A 290 2.30 -22.66 50.59
C LYS A 290 1.61 -22.14 49.32
N SER A 291 1.45 -22.95 48.28
CA SER A 291 0.67 -22.60 47.07
C SER A 291 -0.84 -22.87 47.20
N ILE A 292 -1.22 -23.64 48.22
CA ILE A 292 -2.59 -24.14 48.43
C ILE A 292 -3.51 -23.07 49.05
N SER A 293 -3.00 -22.13 49.87
CA SER A 293 -3.87 -21.15 50.55
C SER A 293 -4.37 -20.04 49.63
N LEU A 294 -3.56 -19.55 48.69
CA LEU A 294 -3.98 -18.53 47.71
C LEU A 294 -4.96 -19.13 46.69
N GLN A 295 -4.71 -20.37 46.26
CA GLN A 295 -5.57 -21.08 45.31
C GLN A 295 -6.94 -21.41 45.92
N ASN A 296 -6.99 -21.77 47.22
CA ASN A 296 -8.23 -22.02 47.94
C ASN A 296 -9.06 -20.75 48.22
N SER A 297 -8.41 -19.60 48.47
CA SER A 297 -9.12 -18.32 48.63
C SER A 297 -9.69 -17.79 47.31
N ILE A 298 -8.96 -17.96 46.20
CA ILE A 298 -9.45 -17.58 44.86
C ILE A 298 -10.59 -18.51 44.43
N SER A 299 -10.49 -19.83 44.67
CA SER A 299 -11.57 -20.77 44.32
C SER A 299 -12.85 -20.54 45.13
N ALA A 300 -12.74 -20.16 46.41
CA ALA A 300 -13.90 -19.82 47.24
C ALA A 300 -14.62 -18.55 46.74
N LEU A 301 -13.87 -17.49 46.43
CA LEU A 301 -14.43 -16.25 45.88
C LEU A 301 -15.04 -16.46 44.47
N GLN A 302 -14.47 -17.38 43.68
CA GLN A 302 -15.02 -17.76 42.37
C GLN A 302 -16.33 -18.54 42.48
N GLU A 303 -16.46 -19.42 43.46
CA GLU A 303 -17.69 -20.19 43.68
C GLU A 303 -18.83 -19.29 44.17
N GLU A 304 -18.53 -18.33 45.07
CA GLU A 304 -19.49 -17.28 45.48
C GLU A 304 -19.93 -16.42 44.30
N LEU A 305 -19.00 -15.97 43.46
CA LEU A 305 -19.31 -15.19 42.26
C LEU A 305 -20.22 -15.97 41.29
N PHE A 306 -19.95 -17.25 41.08
CA PHE A 306 -20.75 -18.09 40.19
C PHE A 306 -22.18 -18.27 40.69
N VAL A 307 -22.34 -18.58 41.98
CA VAL A 307 -23.66 -18.71 42.62
C VAL A 307 -24.42 -17.39 42.56
N ALA A 308 -23.75 -16.26 42.80
CA ALA A 308 -24.35 -14.94 42.69
C ALA A 308 -24.87 -14.66 41.27
N ILE A 309 -24.07 -14.93 40.24
CA ILE A 309 -24.50 -14.76 38.83
C ILE A 309 -25.68 -15.68 38.50
N GLN A 310 -25.65 -16.94 38.92
CA GLN A 310 -26.73 -17.89 38.69
C GLN A 310 -28.04 -17.42 39.37
N SER A 311 -27.96 -16.99 40.63
CA SER A 311 -29.11 -16.46 41.38
C SER A 311 -29.70 -15.20 40.74
N PHE A 312 -28.84 -14.30 40.24
CA PHE A 312 -29.28 -13.10 39.52
C PHE A 312 -30.11 -13.45 38.27
N PHE A 313 -29.66 -14.42 37.48
CA PHE A 313 -30.40 -14.86 36.30
C PHE A 313 -31.68 -15.63 36.65
N GLU A 314 -31.70 -16.36 37.76
CA GLU A 314 -32.91 -17.02 38.26
C GLU A 314 -33.98 -15.99 38.66
N ASP A 315 -33.59 -14.97 39.42
CA ASP A 315 -34.46 -13.86 39.84
C ASP A 315 -34.95 -13.03 38.64
N LEU A 316 -34.05 -12.73 37.70
CA LEU A 316 -34.39 -12.02 36.46
C LEU A 316 -35.41 -12.82 35.63
N GLY A 317 -35.19 -14.13 35.49
CA GLY A 317 -36.09 -15.01 34.74
C GLY A 317 -37.46 -15.10 35.39
N SER A 318 -37.50 -15.20 36.72
CA SER A 318 -38.74 -15.19 37.51
C SER A 318 -39.51 -13.88 37.35
N PHE A 319 -38.82 -12.74 37.36
CA PHE A 319 -39.42 -11.43 37.16
C PHE A 319 -40.01 -11.28 35.74
N CYS A 320 -39.23 -11.60 34.71
CA CYS A 320 -39.67 -11.54 33.31
C CYS A 320 -40.86 -12.48 33.03
N ALA A 321 -40.87 -13.67 33.62
CA ALA A 321 -41.95 -14.65 33.43
C ALA A 321 -43.25 -14.26 34.16
N ARG A 322 -43.16 -13.61 35.33
CA ARG A 322 -44.32 -13.12 36.10
C ARG A 322 -44.92 -11.86 35.50
N PHE A 323 -44.10 -10.93 35.01
CA PHE A 323 -44.54 -9.63 34.46
C PHE A 323 -44.08 -9.41 33.00
N PRO A 324 -44.50 -10.26 32.04
CA PRO A 324 -43.99 -10.21 30.68
C PRO A 324 -44.40 -8.94 29.92
N LEU A 325 -45.66 -8.48 30.07
CA LEU A 325 -46.15 -7.28 29.38
C LEU A 325 -45.46 -6.00 29.86
N PHE A 326 -45.19 -5.90 31.16
CA PHE A 326 -44.47 -4.76 31.73
C PHE A 326 -43.04 -4.69 31.20
N THR A 327 -42.33 -5.82 31.22
CA THR A 327 -40.94 -5.90 30.73
C THR A 327 -40.83 -5.56 29.25
N ILE A 328 -41.73 -6.07 28.41
CA ILE A 328 -41.78 -5.75 26.98
C ILE A 328 -42.07 -4.25 26.77
N GLY A 329 -43.04 -3.69 27.50
CA GLY A 329 -43.40 -2.27 27.40
C GLY A 329 -42.24 -1.33 27.75
N VAL A 330 -41.54 -1.59 28.87
CA VAL A 330 -40.35 -0.81 29.27
C VAL A 330 -39.23 -0.94 28.22
N SER A 331 -38.96 -2.15 27.76
CA SER A 331 -37.91 -2.40 26.75
C SER A 331 -38.19 -1.64 25.45
N LEU A 332 -39.46 -1.61 25.01
CA LEU A 332 -39.87 -0.90 23.80
C LEU A 332 -39.76 0.62 23.95
N VAL A 333 -40.12 1.18 25.11
CA VAL A 333 -39.97 2.63 25.36
C VAL A 333 -38.49 3.04 25.32
N VAL A 334 -37.61 2.25 25.97
CA VAL A 334 -36.17 2.53 25.99
C VAL A 334 -35.56 2.44 24.59
N THR A 335 -35.89 1.40 23.82
CA THR A 335 -35.34 1.25 22.46
C THR A 335 -35.86 2.31 21.50
N VAL A 336 -37.13 2.69 21.57
CA VAL A 336 -37.67 3.79 20.76
C VAL A 336 -36.95 5.10 21.09
N PHE A 337 -36.71 5.38 22.38
CA PHE A 337 -35.97 6.57 22.80
C PHE A 337 -34.55 6.60 22.20
N PHE A 338 -33.81 5.50 22.28
CA PHE A 338 -32.47 5.43 21.67
C PHE A 338 -32.51 5.52 20.14
N SER A 339 -33.48 4.89 19.48
CA SER A 339 -33.64 4.94 18.03
C SER A 339 -34.00 6.34 17.50
N LEU A 340 -34.54 7.27 18.32
CA LEU A 340 -34.73 8.67 17.90
C LEU A 340 -33.41 9.36 17.52
N GLY A 341 -32.26 8.85 17.97
CA GLY A 341 -30.95 9.38 17.59
C GLY A 341 -30.61 9.21 16.11
N LEU A 342 -31.34 8.37 15.38
CA LEU A 342 -31.17 8.20 13.93
C LEU A 342 -31.42 9.50 13.14
N PHE A 343 -32.16 10.48 13.68
CA PHE A 343 -32.32 11.79 13.04
C PHE A 343 -31.03 12.62 12.99
N TYR A 344 -30.03 12.29 13.82
CA TYR A 344 -28.70 12.92 13.86
C TYR A 344 -27.63 12.07 13.16
N LEU A 345 -28.03 11.06 12.38
CA LEU A 345 -27.11 10.18 11.68
C LEU A 345 -26.40 10.90 10.53
N GLU A 346 -25.08 10.99 10.61
CA GLU A 346 -24.22 11.49 9.54
C GLU A 346 -23.30 10.38 9.01
N PHE A 347 -23.07 10.37 7.69
CA PHE A 347 -22.17 9.42 7.03
C PHE A 347 -20.86 10.10 6.60
N GLU A 348 -19.72 9.52 6.97
CA GLU A 348 -18.40 9.95 6.48
C GLU A 348 -18.10 9.27 5.14
N GLN A 349 -17.79 10.08 4.12
CA GLN A 349 -17.51 9.62 2.76
C GLN A 349 -16.08 9.92 2.29
N ASN A 350 -15.33 10.76 3.01
CA ASN A 350 -13.97 11.10 2.60
C ASN A 350 -13.01 9.94 2.94
N PRO A 351 -12.29 9.37 1.94
CA PRO A 351 -11.40 8.24 2.16
C PRO A 351 -10.25 8.55 3.12
N ILE A 352 -9.73 9.78 3.13
CA ILE A 352 -8.66 10.19 4.05
C ILE A 352 -9.18 10.14 5.50
N ASN A 353 -10.34 10.73 5.76
CA ASN A 353 -10.93 10.73 7.11
C ASN A 353 -11.36 9.34 7.60
N LEU A 354 -11.57 8.38 6.69
CA LEU A 354 -11.95 7.02 7.02
C LEU A 354 -10.74 6.15 7.38
N TRP A 355 -9.64 6.26 6.63
CA TRP A 355 -8.52 5.31 6.68
C TRP A 355 -7.25 5.86 7.33
N VAL A 356 -7.19 7.17 7.59
CA VAL A 356 -6.00 7.84 8.11
C VAL A 356 -6.31 8.39 9.49
N SER A 357 -5.40 8.18 10.44
CA SER A 357 -5.54 8.74 11.78
C SER A 357 -5.40 10.27 11.75
N PRO A 358 -6.25 11.04 12.46
CA PRO A 358 -6.08 12.48 12.60
C PRO A 358 -4.77 12.91 13.25
N SER A 359 -4.11 12.01 14.00
CA SER A 359 -2.82 12.28 14.65
C SER A 359 -1.60 11.92 13.79
N GLU A 360 -1.81 11.37 12.59
CA GLU A 360 -0.71 10.90 11.75
C GLU A 360 0.14 12.07 11.21
N PRO A 361 1.48 12.06 11.36
CA PRO A 361 2.35 13.11 10.82
C PRO A 361 2.23 13.29 9.31
N ALA A 362 1.97 12.21 8.56
CA ALA A 362 1.74 12.28 7.12
C ALA A 362 0.52 13.15 6.74
N LEU A 363 -0.53 13.18 7.59
CA LEU A 363 -1.70 14.02 7.37
C LEU A 363 -1.37 15.50 7.59
N GLN A 364 -0.57 15.80 8.61
CA GLN A 364 -0.08 17.16 8.87
C GLN A 364 0.83 17.65 7.74
N ASN A 365 1.66 16.76 7.20
CA ASN A 365 2.52 17.03 6.05
C ASN A 365 1.72 17.28 4.77
N LEU A 366 0.64 16.52 4.51
CA LEU A 366 -0.30 16.79 3.42
C LEU A 366 -0.94 18.17 3.59
N GLN A 367 -1.50 18.47 4.77
CA GLN A 367 -2.12 19.78 5.05
C GLN A 367 -1.13 20.94 4.90
N PHE A 368 0.12 20.75 5.34
CA PHE A 368 1.19 21.72 5.15
C PHE A 368 1.49 21.92 3.66
N PHE A 369 1.58 20.84 2.88
CA PHE A 369 1.80 20.92 1.43
C PHE A 369 0.67 21.70 0.74
N GLU A 370 -0.59 21.34 1.00
CA GLU A 370 -1.74 21.98 0.36
C GLU A 370 -1.90 23.46 0.75
N GLN A 371 -1.60 23.82 2.00
CA GLN A 371 -1.66 25.21 2.45
C GLN A 371 -0.62 26.11 1.78
N ASN A 372 0.57 25.58 1.47
CA ASN A 372 1.68 26.37 0.95
C ASN A 372 1.82 26.31 -0.58
N PHE A 373 1.47 25.19 -1.20
CA PHE A 373 1.68 24.95 -2.65
C PHE A 373 0.36 24.73 -3.42
N GLY A 374 -0.78 24.64 -2.74
CA GLY A 374 -2.08 24.36 -3.35
C GLY A 374 -2.46 22.88 -3.32
N GLU A 375 -3.74 22.60 -3.57
CA GLU A 375 -4.27 21.23 -3.63
C GLU A 375 -3.72 20.47 -4.85
N TRP A 376 -3.62 19.15 -4.72
CA TRP A 376 -3.26 18.29 -5.83
C TRP A 376 -4.29 18.40 -6.97
N PHE A 377 -3.83 18.29 -8.21
CA PHE A 377 -4.70 18.39 -9.40
C PHE A 377 -5.74 17.26 -9.43
N ARG A 378 -6.88 17.56 -10.06
CA ARG A 378 -7.83 16.54 -10.52
C ARG A 378 -7.30 16.03 -11.86
N VAL A 379 -6.99 14.74 -11.92
CA VAL A 379 -6.25 14.15 -13.03
C VAL A 379 -7.20 13.31 -13.87
N GLU A 380 -7.51 13.79 -15.07
CA GLU A 380 -8.36 13.06 -16.00
C GLU A 380 -7.48 12.36 -17.03
N GLN A 381 -7.37 11.04 -16.94
CA GLN A 381 -6.42 10.27 -17.73
C GLN A 381 -7.13 9.29 -18.66
N MET A 382 -6.64 9.21 -19.88
CA MET A 382 -7.09 8.30 -20.93
C MET A 382 -5.90 7.53 -21.49
N ILE A 383 -6.04 6.20 -21.62
CA ILE A 383 -5.05 5.31 -22.20
C ILE A 383 -5.69 4.67 -23.44
N ILE A 384 -5.13 4.96 -24.60
CA ILE A 384 -5.62 4.46 -25.89
C ILE A 384 -4.64 3.40 -26.39
N SER A 385 -5.11 2.17 -26.54
CA SER A 385 -4.32 1.01 -26.95
C SER A 385 -5.02 0.19 -28.04
N THR A 386 -4.29 -0.72 -28.69
CA THR A 386 -4.86 -1.66 -29.65
C THR A 386 -5.11 -3.03 -29.01
N LYS A 387 -6.28 -3.64 -29.30
CA LYS A 387 -6.65 -4.97 -28.76
C LYS A 387 -5.73 -6.10 -29.24
N ASN A 388 -5.10 -5.94 -30.41
CA ASN A 388 -4.26 -6.96 -31.05
C ASN A 388 -2.75 -6.76 -30.80
N SER A 389 -2.35 -5.93 -29.84
CA SER A 389 -0.92 -5.64 -29.56
C SER A 389 -0.13 -5.09 -30.75
N THR A 390 -0.82 -4.52 -31.74
CA THR A 390 -0.22 -3.83 -32.90
C THR A 390 0.18 -2.40 -32.53
N PRO A 391 1.14 -1.79 -33.25
CA PRO A 391 1.46 -0.39 -33.03
C PRO A 391 0.23 0.52 -33.17
N ILE A 392 -0.05 1.36 -32.17
CA ILE A 392 -1.21 2.26 -32.17
C ILE A 392 -1.03 3.43 -33.14
N LEU A 393 0.21 3.87 -33.35
CA LEU A 393 0.53 5.02 -34.18
C LEU A 393 0.53 4.65 -35.66
N ASN A 394 -0.60 4.94 -36.32
CA ASN A 394 -0.72 5.02 -37.76
C ASN A 394 -1.28 6.41 -38.14
N TRP A 395 -1.18 6.81 -39.41
CA TRP A 395 -1.61 8.15 -39.84
C TRP A 395 -3.10 8.39 -39.56
N ASP A 396 -3.95 7.37 -39.75
CA ASP A 396 -5.40 7.48 -39.51
C ASP A 396 -5.72 7.74 -38.04
N ASN A 397 -5.06 7.05 -37.12
CA ASN A 397 -5.23 7.20 -35.67
C ASN A 397 -4.62 8.51 -35.17
N VAL A 398 -3.46 8.92 -35.70
CA VAL A 398 -2.86 10.23 -35.38
C VAL A 398 -3.83 11.34 -35.77
N ARG A 399 -4.29 11.34 -37.02
CA ARG A 399 -5.26 12.33 -37.51
C ARG A 399 -6.54 12.33 -36.69
N TRP A 400 -7.10 11.15 -36.46
CA TRP A 400 -8.32 10.99 -35.66
C TRP A 400 -8.16 11.57 -34.26
N TRP A 401 -7.02 11.35 -33.60
CA TRP A 401 -6.79 11.86 -32.25
C TRP A 401 -6.68 13.40 -32.23
N PHE A 402 -6.02 14.02 -33.21
CA PHE A 402 -6.01 15.49 -33.34
C PHE A 402 -7.42 16.07 -33.49
N GLU A 403 -8.29 15.42 -34.27
CA GLU A 403 -9.68 15.84 -34.43
C GLU A 403 -10.45 15.71 -33.10
N LYS A 404 -10.24 14.62 -32.35
CA LYS A 404 -10.92 14.36 -31.07
C LYS A 404 -10.42 15.21 -29.91
N GLU A 405 -9.15 15.55 -29.85
CA GLU A 405 -8.61 16.42 -28.80
C GLU A 405 -9.19 17.84 -28.88
N LEU A 406 -9.51 18.34 -30.09
CA LEU A 406 -10.18 19.63 -30.25
C LEU A 406 -11.59 19.65 -29.63
N GLU A 407 -12.30 18.52 -29.63
CA GLU A 407 -13.62 18.39 -28.98
C GLU A 407 -13.52 18.55 -27.45
N LEU A 408 -12.38 18.15 -26.84
CA LEU A 408 -12.16 18.23 -25.39
C LEU A 408 -12.14 19.67 -24.85
N GLN A 409 -11.84 20.66 -25.69
CA GLN A 409 -11.78 22.07 -25.27
C GLN A 409 -13.13 22.58 -24.73
N ASN A 410 -14.25 22.02 -25.19
CA ASN A 410 -15.58 22.38 -24.72
C ASN A 410 -16.54 21.19 -24.79
N LEU A 411 -16.88 20.66 -23.61
CA LEU A 411 -17.82 19.54 -23.47
C LEU A 411 -19.09 20.04 -22.76
N ASP A 412 -20.26 19.76 -23.36
CA ASP A 412 -21.59 20.15 -22.83
C ASP A 412 -21.72 21.63 -22.38
N GLY A 413 -21.05 22.53 -23.12
CA GLY A 413 -21.07 23.97 -22.85
C GLY A 413 -20.20 24.40 -21.67
N VAL A 414 -19.33 23.52 -21.17
CA VAL A 414 -18.32 23.83 -20.16
C VAL A 414 -16.94 23.86 -20.84
N PRO A 415 -16.33 25.05 -20.99
CA PRO A 415 -14.99 25.16 -21.57
C PRO A 415 -13.93 24.66 -20.58
N LEU A 416 -13.02 23.82 -21.06
CA LEU A 416 -11.88 23.31 -20.29
C LEU A 416 -10.96 24.45 -19.82
N GLU A 417 -10.89 25.53 -20.60
CA GLU A 417 -10.07 26.72 -20.29
C GLU A 417 -10.42 27.38 -18.95
N ASP A 418 -11.64 27.23 -18.45
CA ASP A 418 -12.06 27.78 -17.16
C ASP A 418 -11.63 26.89 -15.96
N LEU A 419 -11.21 25.65 -16.21
CA LEU A 419 -11.01 24.61 -15.20
C LEU A 419 -9.57 24.07 -15.17
N CYS A 420 -8.90 24.05 -16.32
CA CYS A 420 -7.58 23.46 -16.46
C CYS A 420 -6.52 24.18 -15.63
N PHE A 421 -5.46 23.45 -15.28
CA PHE A 421 -4.26 24.06 -14.71
C PHE A 421 -3.51 24.87 -15.77
N LYS A 422 -3.12 26.11 -15.43
CA LYS A 422 -2.42 27.04 -16.33
C LYS A 422 -1.08 27.48 -15.74
N PRO A 423 0.04 26.81 -16.07
CA PRO A 423 1.37 27.15 -15.53
C PRO A 423 1.79 28.60 -15.78
N LEU A 424 1.40 29.16 -16.93
CA LEU A 424 1.72 30.54 -17.33
C LEU A 424 0.53 31.52 -17.21
N GLY A 425 -0.65 31.02 -16.83
CA GLY A 425 -1.91 31.78 -16.76
C GLY A 425 -2.66 31.92 -18.10
N GLU A 426 -2.04 31.60 -19.24
CA GLU A 426 -2.64 31.78 -20.57
C GLU A 426 -3.28 30.49 -21.11
N THR A 427 -2.55 29.37 -21.12
CA THR A 427 -2.99 28.12 -21.76
C THR A 427 -3.07 26.94 -20.80
N CYS A 428 -3.94 25.98 -21.11
CA CYS A 428 -4.10 24.74 -20.34
C CYS A 428 -2.91 23.80 -20.49
N ALA A 429 -2.50 23.18 -19.39
CA ALA A 429 -1.58 22.04 -19.38
C ALA A 429 -2.33 20.76 -19.80
N ILE A 430 -2.24 20.43 -21.09
CA ILE A 430 -2.69 19.16 -21.65
C ILE A 430 -1.45 18.33 -21.95
N GLU A 431 -1.37 17.11 -21.41
CA GLU A 431 -0.26 16.20 -21.67
C GLU A 431 -0.71 15.20 -22.74
N SER A 432 -0.43 15.53 -24.00
CA SER A 432 -0.68 14.67 -25.17
C SER A 432 0.42 14.87 -26.21
N PHE A 433 0.67 13.85 -27.05
CA PHE A 433 1.71 13.95 -28.08
C PHE A 433 1.40 14.99 -29.17
N THR A 434 0.13 15.37 -29.33
CA THR A 434 -0.32 16.44 -30.23
C THR A 434 0.23 17.81 -29.83
N GLN A 435 0.55 17.99 -28.55
CA GLN A 435 1.01 19.25 -27.97
C GLN A 435 2.44 19.58 -28.36
N TYR A 436 3.24 18.61 -28.84
CA TYR A 436 4.51 18.89 -29.53
C TYR A 436 4.32 19.80 -30.76
N PHE A 437 3.11 19.83 -31.33
CA PHE A 437 2.76 20.62 -32.52
C PHE A 437 1.70 21.69 -32.20
N GLY A 438 1.56 22.05 -30.92
CA GLY A 438 0.58 23.04 -30.46
C GLY A 438 -0.88 22.64 -30.71
N GLY A 439 -1.18 21.34 -30.82
CA GLY A 439 -2.51 20.83 -31.11
C GLY A 439 -2.99 21.10 -32.54
N ASN A 440 -2.12 21.57 -33.45
CA ASN A 440 -2.48 21.80 -34.85
C ASN A 440 -1.89 20.72 -35.76
N ILE A 441 -2.77 20.02 -36.49
CA ILE A 441 -2.39 19.00 -37.46
C ILE A 441 -1.66 19.55 -38.68
N ASP A 442 -1.79 20.84 -39.00
CA ASP A 442 -1.20 21.47 -40.21
C ASP A 442 0.34 21.36 -40.28
N TYR A 443 1.00 21.17 -39.14
CA TYR A 443 2.44 20.93 -39.08
C TYR A 443 2.84 19.52 -39.59
N LEU A 444 1.88 18.58 -39.60
CA LEU A 444 2.05 17.17 -39.91
C LEU A 444 1.32 16.77 -41.21
N ASN A 445 1.90 15.81 -41.90
CA ASN A 445 1.37 15.17 -43.10
C ASN A 445 1.73 13.67 -43.07
N GLU A 446 1.06 12.87 -43.89
CA GLU A 446 1.26 11.41 -43.97
C GLU A 446 2.73 10.99 -44.19
N ARG A 447 3.54 11.84 -44.83
CA ARG A 447 4.95 11.55 -45.16
C ARG A 447 5.95 11.97 -44.09
N ASN A 448 5.69 13.03 -43.31
CA ASN A 448 6.66 13.63 -42.39
C ASN A 448 6.35 13.38 -40.91
N TRP A 449 5.15 12.89 -40.56
CA TRP A 449 4.73 12.78 -39.17
C TRP A 449 5.67 11.91 -38.33
N LYS A 450 6.16 10.78 -38.89
CA LYS A 450 7.07 9.87 -38.18
C LYS A 450 8.38 10.56 -37.80
N SER A 451 9.02 11.23 -38.77
CA SER A 451 10.32 11.86 -38.54
C SER A 451 10.20 13.08 -37.62
N GLN A 452 9.11 13.84 -37.71
CA GLN A 452 8.90 15.00 -36.83
C GLN A 452 8.55 14.57 -35.41
N LEU A 453 7.71 13.55 -35.24
CA LEU A 453 7.39 13.00 -33.92
C LEU A 453 8.64 12.47 -33.23
N VAL A 454 9.45 11.65 -33.93
CA VAL A 454 10.73 11.15 -33.39
C VAL A 454 11.67 12.30 -33.06
N GLY A 455 11.77 13.31 -33.94
CA GLY A 455 12.59 14.50 -33.69
C GLY A 455 12.19 15.26 -32.42
N CYS A 456 10.89 15.44 -32.18
CA CYS A 456 10.40 16.08 -30.96
C CYS A 456 10.57 15.18 -29.72
N THR A 457 10.43 13.86 -29.84
CA THR A 457 10.59 12.96 -28.68
C THR A 457 12.05 12.78 -28.27
N ASP A 458 12.98 12.86 -29.23
CA ASP A 458 14.42 12.83 -28.96
C ASP A 458 14.94 14.18 -28.46
N SER A 459 14.24 15.28 -28.77
CA SER A 459 14.61 16.65 -28.37
C SER A 459 13.36 17.49 -28.00
N PRO A 460 12.71 17.22 -26.85
CA PRO A 460 11.41 17.81 -26.49
C PRO A 460 11.45 19.33 -26.31
N VAL A 461 12.61 19.89 -25.99
CA VAL A 461 12.81 21.34 -25.84
C VAL A 461 12.65 22.14 -27.14
N THR A 462 12.76 21.51 -28.30
CA THR A 462 12.57 22.19 -29.59
C THR A 462 11.10 22.24 -29.98
N CYS A 463 10.27 21.44 -29.30
CA CYS A 463 8.84 21.27 -29.55
C CYS A 463 8.06 21.55 -28.27
N LEU A 464 8.29 22.73 -27.68
CA LEU A 464 7.59 23.13 -26.47
C LEU A 464 6.09 23.32 -26.75
N PRO A 465 5.21 22.70 -25.92
CA PRO A 465 3.79 23.03 -25.91
C PRO A 465 3.54 24.51 -25.62
N SER A 466 2.29 24.94 -25.79
CA SER A 466 1.86 26.31 -25.51
C SER A 466 2.12 26.75 -24.06
N PHE A 467 2.12 25.82 -23.11
CA PHE A 467 2.42 26.06 -21.69
C PHE A 467 3.93 26.01 -21.35
N GLN A 468 4.81 25.90 -22.35
CA GLN A 468 6.27 26.01 -22.26
C GLN A 468 6.97 25.06 -21.28
N GLN A 469 6.41 23.88 -21.03
CA GLN A 469 7.09 22.80 -20.30
C GLN A 469 7.36 21.62 -21.24
N PRO A 470 8.59 21.06 -21.27
CA PRO A 470 8.91 19.93 -22.15
C PRO A 470 8.12 18.69 -21.74
N LEU A 471 7.51 18.02 -22.72
CA LEU A 471 6.81 16.76 -22.50
C LEU A 471 7.79 15.59 -22.58
N ASN A 472 7.78 14.74 -21.55
CA ASN A 472 8.58 13.53 -21.52
C ASN A 472 7.88 12.42 -22.32
N LYS A 473 8.59 11.76 -23.24
CA LYS A 473 8.04 10.65 -24.02
C LYS A 473 7.55 9.47 -23.16
N ASN A 474 8.17 9.21 -22.01
CA ASN A 474 7.80 8.10 -21.13
C ASN A 474 6.43 8.30 -20.46
N LEU A 475 5.99 9.56 -20.35
CA LEU A 475 4.66 9.92 -19.86
C LEU A 475 3.57 9.63 -20.90
N LEU A 476 3.93 9.68 -22.19
CA LEU A 476 3.00 9.63 -23.31
C LEU A 476 2.95 8.26 -24.00
N PHE A 477 4.02 7.47 -23.94
CA PHE A 477 4.17 6.24 -24.74
C PHE A 477 4.69 5.05 -23.91
N ASP A 478 4.26 3.84 -24.27
CA ASP A 478 4.65 2.59 -23.61
C ASP A 478 6.04 2.06 -24.01
N ARG A 479 6.69 2.64 -25.03
CA ARG A 479 8.01 2.20 -25.52
C ARG A 479 8.92 3.37 -25.85
N ASP A 480 10.23 3.11 -25.74
CA ASP A 480 11.27 4.06 -26.17
C ASP A 480 11.23 4.36 -27.67
N ASP A 481 10.93 3.32 -28.48
CA ASP A 481 10.65 3.46 -29.91
C ASP A 481 9.18 3.85 -30.10
N VAL A 482 8.98 5.17 -30.12
CA VAL A 482 7.66 5.80 -30.11
C VAL A 482 6.77 5.30 -31.24
N VAL A 483 7.31 5.07 -32.45
CA VAL A 483 6.52 4.64 -33.62
C VAL A 483 5.95 3.23 -33.45
N ASN A 484 6.61 2.38 -32.66
CA ASN A 484 6.21 1.00 -32.38
C ASN A 484 5.48 0.81 -31.04
N SER A 485 5.05 1.92 -30.42
CA SER A 485 4.25 1.93 -29.19
C SER A 485 2.91 1.23 -29.39
N GLN A 486 2.46 0.46 -28.38
CA GLN A 486 1.16 -0.21 -28.37
C GLN A 486 0.06 0.67 -27.77
N ALA A 487 0.43 1.65 -26.96
CA ALA A 487 -0.49 2.57 -26.32
C ALA A 487 0.09 3.99 -26.28
N PHE A 488 -0.80 4.98 -26.27
CA PHE A 488 -0.45 6.34 -25.88
C PHE A 488 -1.38 6.83 -24.76
N VAL A 489 -0.84 7.70 -23.91
CA VAL A 489 -1.51 8.23 -22.72
C VAL A 489 -1.81 9.71 -22.95
N VAL A 490 -2.99 10.13 -22.50
CA VAL A 490 -3.41 11.53 -22.49
C VAL A 490 -3.87 11.89 -21.08
N THR A 491 -3.32 12.97 -20.55
CA THR A 491 -3.66 13.48 -19.23
C THR A 491 -4.15 14.92 -19.33
N LEU A 492 -5.33 15.19 -18.79
CA LEU A 492 -5.87 16.53 -18.60
C LEU A 492 -5.69 16.91 -17.14
N LEU A 493 -4.99 18.01 -16.89
CA LEU A 493 -4.79 18.53 -15.53
C LEU A 493 -5.84 19.59 -15.24
N VAL A 494 -6.80 19.25 -14.36
CA VAL A 494 -7.83 20.18 -13.87
C VAL A 494 -7.43 20.67 -12.48
N SER A 495 -7.52 21.99 -12.25
CA SER A 495 -7.15 22.54 -10.93
C SER A 495 -8.14 22.04 -9.86
N SER A 496 -7.68 21.75 -8.65
CA SER A 496 -8.55 21.44 -7.51
C SER A 496 -8.76 22.65 -6.62
N ASN A 497 -9.98 22.81 -6.11
CA ASN A 497 -10.29 23.80 -5.08
C ASN A 497 -11.49 23.32 -4.25
N SER A 498 -11.21 22.52 -3.22
CA SER A 498 -12.23 21.96 -2.32
C SER A 498 -13.01 23.01 -1.53
N ARG A 499 -12.47 24.23 -1.39
CA ARG A 499 -13.11 25.34 -0.66
C ARG A 499 -14.16 26.06 -1.51
N ASP A 500 -14.00 26.06 -2.84
CA ASP A 500 -14.98 26.64 -3.77
C ASP A 500 -15.94 25.55 -4.28
N PHE A 501 -17.11 25.49 -3.65
CA PHE A 501 -18.16 24.54 -4.01
C PHE A 501 -18.66 24.74 -5.45
N LYS A 502 -18.74 25.99 -5.94
CA LYS A 502 -19.27 26.30 -7.27
C LYS A 502 -18.28 25.89 -8.35
N TYR A 503 -16.99 26.10 -8.11
CA TYR A 503 -15.93 25.61 -8.96
C TYR A 503 -15.94 24.07 -9.02
N THR A 504 -15.98 23.42 -7.85
CA THR A 504 -16.01 21.96 -7.76
C THR A 504 -17.20 21.36 -8.51
N GLU A 505 -18.41 21.93 -8.37
CA GLU A 505 -19.60 21.48 -9.10
C GLU A 505 -19.43 21.61 -10.64
N LYS A 506 -18.79 22.68 -11.11
CA LYS A 506 -18.51 22.88 -12.54
C LYS A 506 -17.47 21.86 -13.06
N ALA A 507 -16.43 21.57 -12.28
CA ALA A 507 -15.43 20.55 -12.60
C ALA A 507 -16.06 19.16 -12.69
N VAL A 508 -16.85 18.78 -11.69
CA VAL A 508 -17.61 17.51 -11.66
C VAL A 508 -18.54 17.40 -12.88
N LYS A 509 -19.22 18.48 -13.28
CA LYS A 509 -20.06 18.49 -14.48
C LYS A 509 -19.24 18.24 -15.76
N TYR A 510 -18.06 18.83 -15.88
CA TYR A 510 -17.16 18.57 -17.01
C TYR A 510 -16.68 17.11 -17.01
N GLU A 511 -16.32 16.56 -15.85
CA GLU A 511 -15.93 15.16 -15.70
C GLU A 511 -17.05 14.19 -16.16
N HIS A 512 -18.31 14.42 -15.78
CA HIS A 512 -19.42 13.60 -16.28
C HIS A 512 -19.63 13.72 -17.81
N ALA A 513 -19.45 14.91 -18.37
CA ALA A 513 -19.52 15.12 -19.81
C ALA A 513 -18.37 14.38 -20.52
N LEU A 514 -17.17 14.40 -19.94
CA LEU A 514 -16.01 13.64 -20.42
C LEU A 514 -16.26 12.13 -20.38
N GLN A 515 -16.76 11.60 -19.26
CA GLN A 515 -17.13 10.17 -19.15
C GLN A 515 -18.12 9.77 -20.27
N SER A 516 -19.18 10.57 -20.46
CA SER A 516 -20.21 10.33 -21.49
C SER A 516 -19.63 10.38 -22.90
N TRP A 517 -18.73 11.34 -23.15
CA TRP A 517 -18.01 11.48 -24.42
C TRP A 517 -17.12 10.25 -24.70
N ILE A 518 -16.36 9.77 -23.71
CA ILE A 518 -15.51 8.58 -23.86
C ILE A 518 -16.34 7.32 -24.11
N PHE A 519 -17.46 7.13 -23.40
CA PHE A 519 -18.36 6.00 -23.65
C PHE A 519 -18.93 5.98 -25.08
N ASN A 520 -19.18 7.16 -25.67
CA ASN A 520 -19.58 7.27 -27.08
C ASN A 520 -18.40 6.95 -28.01
N LEU A 521 -17.19 7.40 -27.65
CA LEU A 521 -15.97 7.15 -28.43
C LEU A 521 -15.61 5.66 -28.50
N GLN A 522 -15.80 4.93 -27.39
CA GLN A 522 -15.64 3.48 -27.33
C GLN A 522 -16.60 2.74 -28.28
N GLN A 523 -17.80 3.29 -28.50
CA GLN A 523 -18.77 2.74 -29.47
C GLN A 523 -18.40 3.10 -30.92
N GLU A 524 -17.84 4.30 -31.15
CA GLU A 524 -17.38 4.76 -32.46
C GLU A 524 -16.20 3.93 -32.99
N ARG A 525 -15.23 3.60 -32.12
CA ARG A 525 -13.99 2.87 -32.46
C ARG A 525 -13.85 1.56 -31.67
N PRO A 526 -14.62 0.51 -32.02
CA PRO A 526 -14.54 -0.78 -31.33
C PRO A 526 -13.23 -1.54 -31.58
N ASP A 527 -12.44 -1.12 -32.57
CA ASP A 527 -11.10 -1.63 -32.89
C ASP A 527 -10.04 -1.20 -31.85
N LEU A 528 -10.25 -0.07 -31.19
CA LEU A 528 -9.39 0.45 -30.13
C LEU A 528 -9.90 0.04 -28.75
N GLN A 529 -9.00 0.01 -27.78
CA GLN A 529 -9.31 -0.08 -26.36
C GLN A 529 -8.99 1.28 -25.75
N ILE A 530 -10.02 1.93 -25.20
CA ILE A 530 -9.92 3.27 -24.62
C ILE A 530 -10.28 3.11 -23.15
N ASP A 531 -9.29 3.07 -22.28
CA ASP A 531 -9.49 3.00 -20.85
C ASP A 531 -9.29 4.38 -20.23
N PHE A 532 -10.07 4.73 -19.20
CA PHE A 532 -10.03 6.07 -18.63
C PHE A 532 -10.37 6.09 -17.15
N SER A 533 -9.95 7.16 -16.49
CA SER A 533 -10.35 7.52 -15.13
C SER A 533 -10.57 9.01 -15.04
N THR A 534 -11.63 9.39 -14.33
CA THR A 534 -11.83 10.77 -13.86
C THR A 534 -11.80 10.82 -12.35
N GLU A 535 -11.52 11.97 -11.76
CA GLU A 535 -11.43 12.11 -10.29
C GLU A 535 -12.76 11.71 -9.59
N VAL A 536 -13.93 11.98 -10.19
CA VAL A 536 -15.24 11.54 -9.67
C VAL A 536 -15.50 10.03 -9.87
N SER A 537 -14.87 9.39 -10.85
CA SER A 537 -15.14 7.97 -11.21
C SER A 537 -15.04 7.03 -10.01
N LEU A 538 -14.00 7.18 -9.18
CA LEU A 538 -13.77 6.31 -8.02
C LEU A 538 -14.91 6.43 -7.01
N LYS A 539 -15.37 7.65 -6.73
CA LYS A 539 -16.47 7.91 -5.79
C LYS A 539 -17.80 7.31 -6.30
N GLU A 540 -18.07 7.42 -7.59
CA GLU A 540 -19.31 6.91 -8.18
C GLU A 540 -19.36 5.38 -8.22
N GLU A 541 -18.30 4.74 -8.68
CA GLU A 541 -18.24 3.29 -8.79
C GLU A 541 -18.28 2.60 -7.41
N LEU A 542 -17.70 3.22 -6.37
CA LEU A 542 -17.87 2.78 -4.98
C LEU A 542 -19.34 2.87 -4.51
N ASN A 543 -20.01 4.00 -4.75
CA ASN A 543 -21.42 4.18 -4.35
C ASN A 543 -22.39 3.25 -5.10
N LYS A 544 -22.07 2.91 -6.35
CA LYS A 544 -22.84 1.96 -7.17
C LYS A 544 -22.79 0.55 -6.59
N SER A 545 -21.64 0.12 -6.06
CA SER A 545 -21.47 -1.19 -5.41
C SER A 545 -22.45 -1.37 -4.24
N SER A 546 -22.44 -0.44 -3.28
CA SER A 546 -23.24 -0.53 -2.06
C SER A 546 -24.74 -0.71 -2.30
N ASN A 547 -25.31 0.01 -3.26
CA ASN A 547 -26.74 -0.11 -3.58
C ASN A 547 -27.14 -1.50 -4.10
N THR A 548 -26.23 -2.20 -4.78
CA THR A 548 -26.51 -3.56 -5.29
C THR A 548 -26.45 -4.62 -4.19
N ASP A 549 -25.53 -4.47 -3.25
CA ASP A 549 -25.31 -5.45 -2.18
C ASP A 549 -26.39 -5.40 -1.10
N VAL A 550 -27.00 -4.23 -0.83
CA VAL A 550 -28.13 -4.09 0.12
C VAL A 550 -29.26 -5.07 -0.21
N LYS A 551 -29.56 -5.31 -1.49
CA LYS A 551 -30.61 -6.27 -1.89
C LYS A 551 -30.25 -7.71 -1.53
N ILE A 552 -28.99 -8.09 -1.71
CA ILE A 552 -28.49 -9.44 -1.40
C ILE A 552 -28.50 -9.68 0.10
N VAL A 553 -28.11 -8.65 0.88
CA VAL A 553 -28.16 -8.66 2.34
C VAL A 553 -29.59 -8.88 2.85
N VAL A 554 -30.59 -8.19 2.27
CA VAL A 554 -32.01 -8.41 2.62
C VAL A 554 -32.46 -9.84 2.33
N ILE A 555 -32.05 -10.43 1.21
CA ILE A 555 -32.34 -11.84 0.91
C ILE A 555 -31.71 -12.77 1.96
N SER A 556 -30.47 -12.49 2.37
CA SER A 556 -29.79 -13.24 3.43
C SER A 556 -30.61 -13.24 4.73
N TYR A 557 -31.14 -12.08 5.13
CA TYR A 557 -32.02 -11.97 6.29
C TYR A 557 -33.29 -12.81 6.17
N LEU A 558 -33.93 -12.81 5.00
CA LEU A 558 -35.13 -13.61 4.78
C LEU A 558 -34.81 -15.12 4.86
N VAL A 559 -33.69 -15.57 4.29
CA VAL A 559 -33.28 -16.98 4.33
C VAL A 559 -32.94 -17.41 5.77
N MET A 560 -32.16 -16.61 6.50
CA MET A 560 -31.85 -16.87 7.90
C MET A 560 -33.11 -16.88 8.77
N PHE A 561 -34.06 -15.99 8.48
CA PHE A 561 -35.36 -15.95 9.18
C PHE A 561 -36.17 -17.22 8.97
N VAL A 562 -36.30 -17.66 7.72
CA VAL A 562 -37.01 -18.90 7.39
C VAL A 562 -36.34 -20.08 8.09
N TYR A 563 -35.01 -20.17 8.05
CA TYR A 563 -34.27 -21.21 8.74
C TYR A 563 -34.49 -21.17 10.27
N ALA A 564 -34.29 -20.02 10.90
CA ALA A 564 -34.42 -19.87 12.35
C ALA A 564 -35.82 -20.24 12.83
N SER A 565 -36.85 -19.78 12.12
CA SER A 565 -38.25 -20.05 12.46
C SER A 565 -38.64 -21.52 12.32
N LEU A 566 -38.07 -22.22 11.32
CA LEU A 566 -38.27 -23.65 11.13
C LEU A 566 -37.49 -24.50 12.15
N ALA A 567 -36.23 -24.15 12.40
CA ALA A 567 -35.37 -24.92 13.29
C ALA A 567 -35.74 -24.76 14.78
N LEU A 568 -36.27 -23.60 15.20
CA LEU A 568 -36.77 -23.40 16.58
C LEU A 568 -37.98 -24.27 16.95
N GLY A 569 -38.83 -24.62 15.97
CA GLY A 569 -39.99 -25.50 16.17
C GLY A 569 -39.61 -26.98 16.36
N GLY A 570 -38.41 -27.38 15.95
CA GLY A 570 -37.85 -28.72 16.16
C GLY A 570 -38.53 -29.88 15.41
N LYS A 571 -39.77 -29.72 14.93
CA LYS A 571 -40.52 -30.70 14.13
C LYS A 571 -41.19 -30.00 12.95
N ILE A 572 -40.85 -30.39 11.73
CA ILE A 572 -41.58 -29.94 10.53
C ILE A 572 -42.71 -30.94 10.26
N PRO A 573 -43.99 -30.50 10.21
CA PRO A 573 -45.07 -31.35 9.74
C PRO A 573 -44.87 -31.74 8.27
N LEU A 574 -44.71 -33.02 7.95
CA LEU A 574 -44.87 -33.50 6.58
C LEU A 574 -46.36 -33.57 6.14
N THR A 575 -47.29 -33.51 7.10
CA THR A 575 -48.73 -33.52 6.87
C THR A 575 -49.39 -32.23 7.37
N LEU A 576 -50.27 -31.62 6.55
CA LEU A 576 -51.02 -30.38 6.82
C LEU A 576 -52.15 -30.56 7.88
N LYS A 577 -51.88 -31.24 9.01
CA LYS A 577 -52.84 -31.36 10.12
C LYS A 577 -52.72 -30.15 11.05
N MET A 578 -53.84 -29.53 11.41
CA MET A 578 -53.90 -28.33 12.28
C MET A 578 -53.20 -28.52 13.64
N LYS A 579 -53.19 -29.74 14.20
CA LYS A 579 -52.52 -30.08 15.45
C LYS A 579 -50.99 -29.87 15.38
N SER A 580 -50.38 -30.04 14.21
CA SER A 580 -48.94 -29.87 14.05
C SER A 580 -48.48 -28.41 13.99
N PHE A 581 -49.39 -27.47 13.71
CA PHE A 581 -49.13 -26.03 13.71
C PHE A 581 -49.25 -25.38 15.10
N VAL A 582 -49.58 -26.18 16.14
CA VAL A 582 -49.55 -25.73 17.54
C VAL A 582 -48.12 -25.75 18.09
N GLU A 583 -47.34 -26.77 17.72
CA GLU A 583 -45.95 -26.98 18.16
C GLU A 583 -44.93 -26.10 17.43
N THR A 584 -45.33 -25.38 16.37
CA THR A 584 -44.44 -24.44 15.67
C THR A 584 -44.18 -23.18 16.52
N ARG A 585 -43.01 -22.58 16.31
CA ARG A 585 -42.51 -21.38 17.03
C ARG A 585 -42.10 -20.25 16.07
N PHE A 586 -42.84 -20.09 14.98
CA PHE A 586 -42.63 -19.08 13.95
C PHE A 586 -42.77 -17.66 14.48
N LEU A 587 -43.80 -17.38 15.30
CA LEU A 587 -44.02 -16.04 15.87
C LEU A 587 -42.89 -15.65 16.84
N LEU A 588 -42.39 -16.63 17.61
CA LEU A 588 -41.24 -16.46 18.50
C LEU A 588 -39.95 -16.17 17.71
N GLY A 589 -39.71 -16.90 16.61
CA GLY A 589 -38.59 -16.66 15.70
C GLY A 589 -38.63 -15.27 15.06
N LEU A 590 -39.80 -14.83 14.58
CA LEU A 590 -40.01 -13.49 14.02
C LEU A 590 -39.74 -12.39 15.06
N SER A 591 -40.25 -12.59 16.28
CA SER A 591 -40.05 -11.63 17.38
C SER A 591 -38.58 -11.55 17.78
N GLY A 592 -37.86 -12.68 17.76
CA GLY A 592 -36.42 -12.74 17.99
C GLY A 592 -35.61 -11.89 17.00
N ILE A 593 -35.91 -12.00 15.71
CA ILE A 593 -35.23 -11.18 14.68
C ILE A 593 -35.61 -9.71 14.79
N LEU A 594 -36.88 -9.40 15.09
CA LEU A 594 -37.29 -8.02 15.31
C LEU A 594 -36.52 -7.38 16.47
N ILE A 595 -36.30 -8.12 17.57
CA ILE A 595 -35.48 -7.65 18.70
C ILE A 595 -34.05 -7.34 18.26
N ILE A 596 -33.45 -8.19 17.41
CA ILE A 596 -32.11 -7.98 16.87
C ILE A 596 -32.06 -6.72 15.98
N ILE A 597 -33.05 -6.49 15.11
CA ILE A 597 -33.09 -5.28 14.28
C ILE A 597 -33.28 -4.02 15.15
N VAL A 598 -34.15 -4.10 16.17
CA VAL A 598 -34.37 -3.02 17.12
C VAL A 598 -33.11 -2.75 17.96
N SER A 599 -32.32 -3.77 18.30
CA SER A 599 -31.08 -3.60 19.05
C SER A 599 -30.01 -2.87 18.23
N VAL A 600 -29.88 -3.20 16.94
CA VAL A 600 -28.95 -2.54 16.02
C VAL A 600 -29.34 -1.08 15.78
N THR A 601 -30.62 -0.82 15.48
CA THR A 601 -31.11 0.55 15.26
C THR A 601 -31.01 1.42 16.52
N SER A 602 -31.30 0.85 17.69
CA SER A 602 -31.14 1.50 19.00
C SER A 602 -29.68 1.84 19.29
N SER A 603 -28.74 0.92 19.02
CA SER A 603 -27.30 1.18 19.17
C SER A 603 -26.81 2.30 18.24
N ILE A 604 -27.21 2.26 16.96
CA ILE A 604 -26.84 3.29 15.99
C ILE A 604 -27.39 4.65 16.42
N GLY A 605 -28.64 4.71 16.87
CA GLY A 605 -29.25 5.93 17.39
C GLY A 605 -28.55 6.47 18.63
N LEU A 606 -28.22 5.61 19.60
CA LEU A 606 -27.50 5.99 20.82
C LEU A 606 -26.13 6.61 20.51
N LEU A 607 -25.36 6.01 19.59
CA LEU A 607 -24.04 6.51 19.21
C LEU A 607 -24.11 7.76 18.32
N SER A 608 -25.17 7.89 17.53
CA SER A 608 -25.44 9.12 16.76
C SER A 608 -25.78 10.29 17.68
N PHE A 609 -26.47 10.07 18.80
CA PHE A 609 -26.66 11.10 19.84
C PHE A 609 -25.35 11.58 20.47
N ILE A 610 -24.34 10.72 20.52
CA ILE A 610 -23.00 11.06 21.02
C ILE A 610 -22.19 11.85 19.96
N GLY A 611 -22.67 11.91 18.71
CA GLY A 611 -22.01 12.61 17.60
C GLY A 611 -20.97 11.78 16.86
N LEU A 612 -20.99 10.45 16.99
CA LEU A 612 -20.14 9.58 16.20
C LEU A 612 -20.69 9.47 14.77
N LYS A 613 -19.82 9.70 13.79
CA LYS A 613 -20.16 9.53 12.37
C LYS A 613 -20.20 8.05 11.99
N SER A 614 -21.21 7.66 11.23
CA SER A 614 -21.36 6.32 10.68
C SER A 614 -20.66 6.18 9.33
N THR A 615 -20.47 4.95 8.87
CA THR A 615 -19.85 4.61 7.58
C THR A 615 -20.74 3.63 6.81
N LEU A 616 -20.54 3.50 5.49
CA LEU A 616 -21.30 2.54 4.69
C LEU A 616 -21.04 1.08 5.13
N ILE A 617 -19.78 0.76 5.49
CA ILE A 617 -19.39 -0.56 5.99
C ILE A 617 -20.20 -0.92 7.26
N ILE A 618 -20.40 0.05 8.16
CA ILE A 618 -21.20 -0.14 9.38
C ILE A 618 -22.65 -0.52 9.06
N ALA A 619 -23.27 0.22 8.12
CA ALA A 619 -24.67 0.00 7.75
C ALA A 619 -24.90 -1.40 7.13
N GLU A 620 -23.91 -1.95 6.43
CA GLU A 620 -24.02 -3.23 5.73
C GLU A 620 -23.61 -4.43 6.61
N VAL A 621 -22.51 -4.33 7.36
CA VAL A 621 -21.88 -5.47 8.06
C VAL A 621 -22.46 -5.72 9.45
N ILE A 622 -22.73 -4.66 10.23
CA ILE A 622 -23.15 -4.82 11.63
C ILE A 622 -24.47 -5.59 11.76
N PRO A 623 -25.53 -5.31 10.98
CA PRO A 623 -26.78 -6.03 11.16
C PRO A 623 -26.61 -7.55 10.91
N PHE A 624 -25.66 -7.95 10.07
CA PHE A 624 -25.38 -9.36 9.79
C PHE A 624 -24.63 -10.02 10.95
N LEU A 625 -23.58 -9.36 11.43
CA LEU A 625 -22.78 -9.81 12.57
C LEU A 625 -23.66 -10.01 13.82
N ILE A 626 -24.50 -9.02 14.14
CA ILE A 626 -25.35 -9.04 15.33
C ILE A 626 -26.47 -10.07 15.20
N LEU A 627 -26.96 -10.31 13.98
CA LEU A 627 -27.92 -11.39 13.75
C LEU A 627 -27.31 -12.76 14.00
N ALA A 628 -26.07 -13.00 13.56
CA ALA A 628 -25.39 -14.27 13.80
C ALA A 628 -25.23 -14.53 15.31
N ILE A 629 -24.71 -13.56 16.06
CA ILE A 629 -24.56 -13.65 17.53
C ILE A 629 -25.93 -13.77 18.22
N GLY A 630 -26.92 -13.01 17.74
CA GLY A 630 -28.22 -12.91 18.36
C GLY A 630 -29.06 -14.19 18.22
N ILE A 631 -29.05 -14.81 17.05
CA ILE A 631 -29.77 -16.06 16.79
C ILE A 631 -29.22 -17.19 17.68
N ASP A 632 -27.90 -17.27 17.85
CA ASP A 632 -27.25 -18.31 18.66
C ASP A 632 -27.80 -18.34 20.11
N ASN A 633 -27.85 -17.17 20.76
CA ASN A 633 -28.40 -17.04 22.12
C ASN A 633 -29.88 -17.43 22.20
N ILE A 634 -30.66 -17.07 21.18
CA ILE A 634 -32.09 -17.41 21.11
C ILE A 634 -32.28 -18.94 21.00
N PHE A 635 -31.51 -19.61 20.13
CA PHE A 635 -31.55 -21.06 19.98
C PHE A 635 -31.19 -21.78 21.28
N LEU A 636 -30.13 -21.32 21.94
CA LEU A 636 -29.64 -21.92 23.18
C LEU A 636 -30.68 -21.80 24.31
N LEU A 637 -31.33 -20.63 24.45
CA LEU A 637 -32.42 -20.43 25.42
C LEU A 637 -33.64 -21.33 25.15
N VAL A 638 -34.09 -21.42 23.90
CA VAL A 638 -35.28 -22.21 23.53
C VAL A 638 -35.03 -23.71 23.65
N HIS A 639 -33.82 -24.19 23.29
CA HIS A 639 -33.46 -25.60 23.43
C HIS A 639 -33.45 -26.02 24.90
N GLU A 640 -32.83 -25.21 25.76
CA GLU A 640 -32.72 -25.51 27.19
C GLU A 640 -34.08 -25.44 27.88
N LEU A 641 -34.96 -24.50 27.48
CA LEU A 641 -36.35 -24.49 27.97
C LEU A 641 -37.06 -25.81 27.65
N LYS A 642 -36.89 -26.34 26.43
CA LYS A 642 -37.47 -27.62 26.00
C LYS A 642 -36.93 -28.79 26.84
N GLN A 643 -35.63 -28.79 27.13
CA GLN A 643 -35.00 -29.82 27.95
C GLN A 643 -35.45 -29.76 29.41
N VAL A 644 -35.49 -28.56 30.02
CA VAL A 644 -35.96 -28.34 31.39
C VAL A 644 -37.43 -28.73 31.55
N THR A 645 -38.27 -28.38 30.58
CA THR A 645 -39.71 -28.71 30.59
C THR A 645 -39.94 -30.22 30.45
N LYS A 646 -39.13 -30.92 29.64
CA LYS A 646 -39.20 -32.39 29.52
C LYS A 646 -38.78 -33.09 30.81
N ASN A 647 -37.76 -32.57 31.49
CA ASN A 647 -37.27 -33.14 32.75
C ASN A 647 -38.18 -32.82 33.95
N ASN A 648 -38.91 -31.70 33.90
CA ASN A 648 -39.84 -31.27 34.95
C ASN A 648 -41.23 -30.95 34.37
N PRO A 649 -42.06 -31.97 34.06
CA PRO A 649 -43.36 -31.77 33.44
C PRO A 649 -44.44 -31.23 34.41
N SER A 650 -44.19 -31.24 35.73
CA SER A 650 -45.16 -30.85 36.76
C SER A 650 -44.98 -29.42 37.30
N SER A 651 -43.89 -28.74 36.99
CA SER A 651 -43.61 -27.37 37.43
C SER A 651 -44.33 -26.33 36.56
N SER A 652 -44.56 -25.13 37.12
CA SER A 652 -45.19 -24.04 36.36
C SER A 652 -44.27 -23.51 35.26
N VAL A 653 -44.86 -22.90 34.23
CA VAL A 653 -44.12 -22.30 33.11
C VAL A 653 -43.11 -21.26 33.61
N GLU A 654 -43.49 -20.45 34.60
CA GLU A 654 -42.63 -19.42 35.17
C GLU A 654 -41.40 -20.02 35.87
N GLU A 655 -41.59 -21.12 36.60
CA GLU A 655 -40.49 -21.81 37.27
C GLU A 655 -39.54 -22.45 36.25
N ASN A 656 -40.09 -23.07 35.20
CA ASN A 656 -39.29 -23.66 34.13
C ASN A 656 -38.45 -22.60 33.40
N VAL A 657 -39.02 -21.42 33.11
CA VAL A 657 -38.29 -20.30 32.50
C VAL A 657 -37.19 -19.76 33.44
N SER A 658 -37.47 -19.63 34.73
CA SER A 658 -36.46 -19.19 35.72
C SER A 658 -35.27 -20.14 35.82
N LYS A 659 -35.53 -21.46 35.89
CA LYS A 659 -34.50 -22.51 35.90
C LYS A 659 -33.71 -22.56 34.58
N THR A 660 -34.37 -22.28 33.46
CA THR A 660 -33.73 -22.19 32.14
C THR A 660 -32.73 -21.04 32.12
N LEU A 661 -33.14 -19.85 32.56
CA LEU A 661 -32.27 -18.68 32.57
C LEU A 661 -31.12 -18.82 33.58
N ALA A 662 -31.34 -19.46 34.73
CA ALA A 662 -30.30 -19.77 35.70
C ALA A 662 -29.20 -20.70 35.13
N SER A 663 -29.58 -21.70 34.32
CA SER A 663 -28.65 -22.63 33.68
C SER A 663 -27.84 -21.96 32.57
N VAL A 664 -28.54 -21.27 31.67
CA VAL A 664 -28.02 -20.75 30.40
C VAL A 664 -27.45 -19.33 30.51
N GLY A 665 -28.14 -18.45 31.24
CA GLY A 665 -27.84 -17.02 31.32
C GLY A 665 -26.37 -16.71 31.60
N PRO A 666 -25.69 -17.39 32.54
CA PRO A 666 -24.28 -17.10 32.79
C PRO A 666 -23.36 -17.52 31.63
N SER A 667 -23.73 -18.52 30.82
CA SER A 667 -23.02 -18.90 29.58
C SER A 667 -23.10 -17.79 28.54
N CYS A 668 -24.31 -17.25 28.31
CA CYS A 668 -24.54 -16.12 27.41
C CYS A 668 -23.84 -14.84 27.90
N LEU A 669 -23.81 -14.59 29.22
CA LEU A 669 -23.10 -13.45 29.81
C LEU A 669 -21.59 -13.53 29.55
N ILE A 670 -20.97 -14.70 29.77
CA ILE A 670 -19.53 -14.89 29.51
C ILE A 670 -19.23 -14.58 28.04
N SER A 671 -20.03 -15.12 27.13
CA SER A 671 -19.89 -14.86 25.69
C SER A 671 -20.01 -13.36 25.37
N ALA A 672 -21.08 -12.71 25.85
CA ALA A 672 -21.32 -11.29 25.60
C ALA A 672 -20.22 -10.37 26.16
N VAL A 673 -19.71 -10.65 27.37
CA VAL A 673 -18.59 -9.90 27.97
C VAL A 673 -17.31 -10.08 27.14
N LEU A 674 -16.98 -11.32 26.76
CA LEU A 674 -15.80 -11.59 25.93
C LEU A 674 -15.91 -10.88 24.59
N GLN A 675 -17.04 -10.98 23.90
CA GLN A 675 -17.26 -10.28 22.63
C GLN A 675 -17.18 -8.77 22.76
N LEU A 676 -17.86 -8.20 23.76
CA LEU A 676 -17.84 -6.77 24.03
C LEU A 676 -16.40 -6.28 24.25
N THR A 677 -15.62 -6.98 25.07
CA THR A 677 -14.21 -6.63 25.31
C THR A 677 -13.34 -6.79 24.07
N MET A 678 -13.61 -7.76 23.19
CA MET A 678 -12.87 -7.92 21.93
C MET A 678 -13.15 -6.77 20.95
N PHE A 679 -14.42 -6.35 20.81
CA PHE A 679 -14.75 -5.18 20.01
C PHE A 679 -14.19 -3.90 20.62
N LEU A 680 -14.23 -3.74 21.94
CA LEU A 680 -13.58 -2.59 22.60
C LEU A 680 -12.06 -2.59 22.39
N LEU A 681 -11.40 -3.74 22.39
CA LEU A 681 -9.97 -3.84 22.07
C LEU A 681 -9.68 -3.37 20.64
N ALA A 682 -10.56 -3.67 19.68
CA ALA A 682 -10.41 -3.20 18.29
C ALA A 682 -10.46 -1.67 18.15
N THR A 683 -10.98 -0.92 19.14
CA THR A 683 -10.97 0.55 19.14
C THR A 683 -9.58 1.18 19.35
N VAL A 684 -8.58 0.36 19.74
CA VAL A 684 -7.17 0.77 19.85
C VAL A 684 -6.55 1.01 18.47
N VAL A 685 -7.13 0.45 17.40
CA VAL A 685 -6.68 0.74 16.04
C VAL A 685 -6.99 2.21 15.71
N ASP A 686 -5.96 2.96 15.30
CA ASP A 686 -6.05 4.41 15.10
C ASP A 686 -6.91 4.83 13.90
N MET A 687 -7.29 3.89 13.03
CA MET A 687 -8.08 4.16 11.83
C MET A 687 -9.55 4.45 12.17
N PRO A 688 -10.09 5.62 11.81
CA PRO A 688 -11.43 6.03 12.22
C PRO A 688 -12.55 5.09 11.77
N ALA A 689 -12.52 4.57 10.53
CA ALA A 689 -13.55 3.66 10.02
C ALA A 689 -13.65 2.37 10.87
N VAL A 690 -12.50 1.80 11.21
CA VAL A 690 -12.37 0.61 12.05
C VAL A 690 -12.81 0.90 13.49
N LYS A 691 -12.32 2.00 14.05
CA LYS A 691 -12.60 2.40 15.42
C LYS A 691 -14.09 2.66 15.63
N ASN A 692 -14.72 3.39 14.71
CA ASN A 692 -16.16 3.62 14.75
C ASN A 692 -16.91 2.31 14.60
N PHE A 693 -16.55 1.46 13.64
CA PHE A 693 -17.15 0.13 13.48
C PHE A 693 -17.12 -0.67 14.78
N ALA A 694 -15.98 -0.70 15.47
CA ALA A 694 -15.81 -1.38 16.74
C ALA A 694 -16.73 -0.81 17.85
N PHE A 695 -16.88 0.51 17.96
CA PHE A 695 -17.83 1.13 18.90
C PHE A 695 -19.29 0.76 18.60
N TYR A 696 -19.70 0.85 17.33
CA TYR A 696 -21.07 0.48 16.92
C TYR A 696 -21.37 -1.00 17.17
N SER A 697 -20.42 -1.90 16.89
CA SER A 697 -20.55 -3.33 17.17
C SER A 697 -20.62 -3.61 18.68
N ALA A 698 -19.76 -2.99 19.48
CA ALA A 698 -19.76 -3.12 20.94
C ALA A 698 -21.11 -2.67 21.54
N GLY A 699 -21.62 -1.51 21.12
CA GLY A 699 -22.92 -1.00 21.54
C GLY A 699 -24.07 -1.93 21.11
N ALA A 700 -24.02 -2.47 19.89
CA ALA A 700 -25.07 -3.34 19.37
C ALA A 700 -25.12 -4.68 20.11
N ILE A 701 -23.96 -5.29 20.42
CA ILE A 701 -23.88 -6.53 21.21
C ILE A 701 -24.43 -6.31 22.61
N PHE A 702 -24.05 -5.20 23.26
CA PHE A 702 -24.54 -4.86 24.60
C PHE A 702 -26.06 -4.70 24.64
N VAL A 703 -26.63 -3.88 23.75
CA VAL A 703 -28.09 -3.66 23.68
C VAL A 703 -28.80 -4.97 23.31
N ASN A 704 -28.24 -5.76 22.38
CA ASN A 704 -28.79 -7.04 21.98
C ASN A 704 -28.86 -8.02 23.16
N PHE A 705 -27.76 -8.16 23.93
CA PHE A 705 -27.73 -9.03 25.10
C PHE A 705 -28.78 -8.64 26.14
N VAL A 706 -28.91 -7.34 26.46
CA VAL A 706 -29.90 -6.85 27.42
C VAL A 706 -31.32 -7.16 26.95
N LEU A 707 -31.66 -6.91 25.69
CA LEU A 707 -33.00 -7.19 25.15
C LEU A 707 -33.30 -8.69 25.07
N GLN A 708 -32.28 -9.53 24.80
CA GLN A 708 -32.44 -10.98 24.79
C GLN A 708 -32.69 -11.54 26.19
N MET A 709 -31.96 -11.08 27.21
CA MET A 709 -32.15 -11.56 28.59
C MET A 709 -33.46 -11.06 29.23
N THR A 710 -34.10 -10.02 28.67
CA THR A 710 -35.31 -9.40 29.24
C THR A 710 -36.55 -9.59 28.37
N ALA A 711 -36.62 -8.89 27.24
CA ALA A 711 -37.78 -8.85 26.34
C ALA A 711 -38.01 -10.22 25.66
N PHE A 712 -36.95 -10.88 25.19
CA PHE A 712 -37.09 -12.19 24.54
C PHE A 712 -37.52 -13.27 25.53
N VAL A 713 -36.95 -13.32 26.75
CA VAL A 713 -37.39 -14.26 27.81
C VAL A 713 -38.87 -14.05 28.17
N SER A 714 -39.34 -12.80 28.19
CA SER A 714 -40.75 -12.46 28.42
C SER A 714 -41.66 -12.99 27.30
N LEU A 715 -41.24 -12.83 26.04
CA LEU A 715 -41.96 -13.34 24.87
C LEU A 715 -41.95 -14.87 24.80
N MET A 716 -40.82 -15.50 25.15
CA MET A 716 -40.69 -16.95 25.25
C MET A 716 -41.65 -17.52 26.30
N THR A 717 -41.85 -16.83 27.43
CA THR A 717 -42.84 -17.23 28.44
C THR A 717 -44.27 -17.18 27.89
N LEU A 718 -44.62 -16.12 27.13
CA LEU A 718 -45.93 -15.99 26.51
C LEU A 718 -46.16 -17.06 25.43
N ASP A 719 -45.14 -17.40 24.65
CA ASP A 719 -45.20 -18.47 23.65
C ASP A 719 -45.38 -19.85 24.29
N GLN A 720 -44.68 -20.13 25.40
CA GLN A 720 -44.88 -21.39 26.12
C GLN A 720 -46.31 -21.49 26.70
N LYS A 721 -46.82 -20.41 27.30
CA LYS A 721 -48.22 -20.33 27.74
C LYS A 721 -49.22 -20.54 26.60
N ARG A 722 -48.94 -20.01 25.39
CA ARG A 722 -49.75 -20.24 24.19
C ARG A 722 -49.77 -21.73 23.81
N SER A 723 -48.60 -22.36 23.79
CA SER A 723 -48.45 -23.77 23.41
C SER A 723 -49.20 -24.69 24.37
N ASP A 724 -49.08 -24.46 25.68
CA ASP A 724 -49.75 -25.25 26.72
C ASP A 724 -51.29 -25.12 26.66
N MET A 725 -51.81 -23.98 26.17
CA MET A 725 -53.25 -23.76 25.95
C MET A 725 -53.80 -24.37 24.65
N GLY A 726 -52.95 -25.00 23.82
CA GLY A 726 -53.36 -25.61 22.55
C GLY A 726 -53.74 -24.60 21.45
N ARG A 727 -53.18 -23.39 21.47
CA ARG A 727 -53.46 -22.34 20.49
C ARG A 727 -52.49 -22.39 19.31
N LEU A 728 -52.97 -22.14 18.09
CA LEU A 728 -52.12 -22.07 16.90
C LEU A 728 -51.08 -20.94 17.02
N ASP A 729 -49.92 -21.11 16.38
CA ASP A 729 -48.78 -20.18 16.46
C ASP A 729 -49.01 -18.85 15.72
N VAL A 730 -49.21 -18.90 14.39
CA VAL A 730 -49.45 -17.70 13.55
C VAL A 730 -50.82 -17.05 13.84
N PHE A 731 -51.81 -17.86 14.23
CA PHE A 731 -53.16 -17.42 14.54
C PHE A 731 -53.55 -17.76 15.98
N PRO A 732 -52.98 -17.06 16.99
CA PRO A 732 -53.11 -17.41 18.41
C PRO A 732 -54.53 -17.26 18.98
N PHE A 733 -55.47 -16.74 18.19
CA PHE A 733 -56.89 -16.66 18.51
C PHE A 733 -57.67 -17.95 18.20
N VAL A 734 -57.07 -18.93 17.52
CA VAL A 734 -57.70 -20.24 17.22
C VAL A 734 -57.16 -21.31 18.19
N GLN A 735 -58.06 -21.97 18.92
CA GLN A 735 -57.73 -23.04 19.87
C GLN A 735 -58.10 -24.40 19.28
N VAL A 736 -57.17 -25.36 19.34
CA VAL A 736 -57.37 -26.76 18.96
C VAL A 736 -57.71 -27.56 20.23
N PRO A 737 -58.71 -28.46 20.22
CA PRO A 737 -59.05 -29.25 21.39
C PRO A 737 -57.86 -30.12 21.82
N VAL A 738 -57.43 -29.97 23.07
CA VAL A 738 -56.36 -30.74 23.71
C VAL A 738 -56.94 -32.09 24.16
N GLN A 739 -56.26 -33.18 23.82
CA GLN A 739 -56.65 -34.54 24.18
C GLN A 739 -56.42 -34.78 25.68
N LEU A 740 -57.41 -35.35 26.37
CA LEU A 740 -57.33 -35.72 27.79
C LEU A 740 -56.37 -36.91 27.98
N PRO A 741 -55.70 -37.04 29.14
CA PRO A 741 -54.78 -38.17 29.38
C PRO A 741 -55.54 -39.50 29.33
N GLY A 742 -55.20 -40.40 28.39
CA GLY A 742 -55.75 -41.76 28.31
C GLY A 742 -56.29 -42.23 26.95
N GLU A 743 -56.27 -41.42 25.88
CA GLU A 743 -56.57 -41.90 24.53
C GLU A 743 -55.34 -42.52 23.84
N PRO A 744 -55.51 -43.58 23.01
CA PRO A 744 -54.41 -44.23 22.32
C PRO A 744 -53.69 -43.25 21.37
N GLU A 745 -52.36 -43.26 21.39
CA GLU A 745 -51.53 -42.51 20.45
C GLU A 745 -51.84 -42.99 19.02
N ASP A 746 -52.27 -42.05 18.16
CA ASP A 746 -52.19 -42.23 16.71
C ASP A 746 -50.69 -42.28 16.38
N ASP A 747 -50.14 -43.49 16.34
CA ASP A 747 -48.82 -43.79 15.78
C ASP A 747 -48.75 -43.24 14.34
N ASP A 748 -47.58 -42.70 13.99
CA ASP A 748 -47.20 -42.14 12.69
C ASP A 748 -47.70 -40.72 12.35
N ILE A 749 -47.32 -39.74 13.17
CA ILE A 749 -46.92 -38.44 12.60
C ILE A 749 -45.44 -38.53 12.23
N HIS A 750 -45.14 -38.80 10.96
CA HIS A 750 -43.78 -38.64 10.42
C HIS A 750 -43.35 -37.17 10.59
N THR A 751 -42.63 -36.89 11.67
CA THR A 751 -42.04 -35.58 11.96
C THR A 751 -40.55 -35.67 11.71
N TRP A 752 -40.01 -34.75 10.91
CA TRP A 752 -38.56 -34.63 10.76
C TRP A 752 -38.03 -33.80 11.94
N SER A 753 -37.28 -34.43 12.85
CA SER A 753 -36.76 -33.78 14.05
C SER A 753 -35.37 -33.16 13.81
N TYR A 754 -35.25 -31.85 13.99
CA TYR A 754 -33.96 -31.11 13.98
C TYR A 754 -33.18 -31.30 15.31
N ASP A 755 -33.05 -32.55 15.76
CA ASP A 755 -32.37 -32.89 17.01
C ASP A 755 -31.20 -33.85 16.73
N PHE A 756 -29.98 -33.30 16.73
CA PHE A 756 -28.76 -34.06 16.50
C PHE A 756 -28.23 -34.76 17.75
N SER A 757 -28.86 -34.57 18.93
CA SER A 757 -28.40 -35.16 20.20
C SER A 757 -28.21 -36.68 20.09
N GLY A 758 -29.17 -37.38 19.48
CA GLY A 758 -29.09 -38.83 19.27
C GLY A 758 -27.94 -39.29 18.35
N PHE A 759 -27.54 -38.47 17.37
CA PHE A 759 -26.36 -38.73 16.54
C PHE A 759 -25.07 -38.57 17.35
N PHE A 760 -25.01 -37.52 18.17
CA PHE A 760 -23.85 -37.25 19.02
C PHE A 760 -23.65 -38.31 20.10
N GLU A 761 -24.73 -38.70 20.77
CA GLU A 761 -24.75 -39.72 21.82
C GLU A 761 -24.38 -41.12 21.29
N LYS A 762 -25.02 -41.57 20.20
CA LYS A 762 -24.89 -42.96 19.74
C LYS A 762 -23.69 -43.24 18.84
N TRP A 763 -23.26 -42.27 18.02
CA TRP A 763 -22.25 -42.54 16.97
C TRP A 763 -21.00 -41.66 17.07
N TYR A 764 -21.16 -40.34 17.25
CA TYR A 764 -20.05 -39.40 17.17
C TYR A 764 -19.16 -39.41 18.43
N ALA A 765 -19.75 -39.25 19.61
CA ALA A 765 -19.01 -39.16 20.88
C ALA A 765 -18.23 -40.43 21.23
N PRO A 766 -18.77 -41.66 21.07
CA PRO A 766 -18.01 -42.89 21.31
C PRO A 766 -16.79 -43.03 20.38
N ARG A 767 -16.91 -42.58 19.13
CA ARG A 767 -15.87 -42.77 18.11
C ARG A 767 -14.70 -41.81 18.29
N ILE A 768 -14.97 -40.53 18.60
CA ILE A 768 -13.95 -39.49 18.82
C ILE A 768 -13.21 -39.68 20.14
N LEU A 769 -13.93 -40.02 21.22
CA LEU A 769 -13.35 -40.17 22.55
C LEU A 769 -12.75 -41.57 22.80
N SER A 770 -12.68 -42.43 21.79
CA SER A 770 -12.05 -43.76 21.91
C SER A 770 -10.53 -43.66 22.13
N LYS A 771 -9.95 -44.61 22.88
CA LYS A 771 -8.52 -44.65 23.23
C LYS A 771 -7.58 -44.67 22.01
N THR A 772 -8.07 -45.13 20.84
CA THR A 772 -7.29 -45.18 19.58
C THR A 772 -7.47 -43.93 18.70
N SER A 773 -8.63 -43.27 18.74
CA SER A 773 -8.90 -42.06 17.93
C SER A 773 -8.26 -40.81 18.52
N LYS A 774 -8.26 -40.63 19.85
CA LYS A 774 -7.69 -39.45 20.52
C LYS A 774 -6.29 -39.05 20.03
N PRO A 775 -5.27 -39.94 20.02
CA PRO A 775 -3.93 -39.58 19.56
C PRO A 775 -3.86 -39.29 18.06
N LYS A 776 -4.69 -39.95 17.23
CA LYS A 776 -4.75 -39.69 15.78
C LYS A 776 -5.30 -38.30 15.48
N ILE A 777 -6.38 -37.92 16.18
CA ILE A 777 -6.99 -36.59 16.07
C ILE A 777 -5.98 -35.52 16.51
N MET A 778 -5.31 -35.72 17.65
CA MET A 778 -4.28 -34.78 18.12
C MET A 778 -3.16 -34.59 17.09
N SER A 779 -2.65 -35.69 16.52
CA SER A 779 -1.61 -35.63 15.48
C SER A 779 -2.08 -34.89 14.23
N PHE A 780 -3.33 -35.07 13.80
CA PHE A 780 -3.89 -34.35 12.65
C PHE A 780 -3.93 -32.84 12.88
N PHE A 781 -4.41 -32.38 14.04
CA PHE A 781 -4.51 -30.95 14.35
C PHE A 781 -3.14 -30.28 14.53
N VAL A 782 -2.16 -30.97 15.12
CA VAL A 782 -0.79 -30.44 15.23
C VAL A 782 -0.12 -30.35 13.86
N LEU A 783 -0.34 -31.34 12.97
CA LEU A 783 0.16 -31.28 11.60
C LEU A 783 -0.49 -30.11 10.83
N TRP A 784 -1.81 -29.95 10.95
CA TRP A 784 -2.55 -28.84 10.33
C TRP A 784 -2.01 -27.49 10.81
N LEU A 785 -1.82 -27.31 12.13
CA LEU A 785 -1.21 -26.11 12.70
C LEU A 785 0.17 -25.84 12.10
N GLY A 786 1.02 -26.87 11.98
CA GLY A 786 2.36 -26.75 11.41
C GLY A 786 2.36 -26.30 9.95
N ILE A 787 1.40 -26.80 9.15
CA ILE A 787 1.24 -26.37 7.75
C ILE A 787 0.80 -24.90 7.69
N SER A 788 -0.14 -24.49 8.55
CA SER A 788 -0.61 -23.09 8.60
C SER A 788 0.49 -22.12 9.04
N LEU A 789 1.32 -22.49 10.02
CA LEU A 789 2.48 -21.69 10.46
C LEU A 789 3.50 -21.46 9.34
N TYR A 790 3.71 -22.47 8.48
CA TYR A 790 4.58 -22.33 7.30
C TYR A 790 4.04 -21.34 6.27
N ALA A 791 2.72 -21.21 6.14
CA ALA A 791 2.09 -20.32 5.17
C ALA A 791 2.05 -18.84 5.62
N LEU A 792 2.13 -18.55 6.93
CA LEU A 792 2.05 -17.18 7.47
C LEU A 792 3.00 -16.13 6.83
N PRO A 793 4.28 -16.42 6.50
CA PRO A 793 5.16 -15.43 5.88
C PRO A 793 4.76 -15.07 4.44
N GLN A 794 3.88 -15.84 3.81
CA GLN A 794 3.43 -15.63 2.42
C GLN A 794 2.21 -14.69 2.35
N ILE A 795 1.72 -14.18 3.47
CA ILE A 795 0.60 -13.23 3.50
C ILE A 795 1.07 -11.91 2.88
N GLU A 796 0.43 -11.54 1.77
CA GLU A 796 0.68 -10.27 1.09
C GLU A 796 0.17 -9.09 1.93
N LEU A 797 0.83 -7.94 1.84
CA LEU A 797 0.40 -6.70 2.50
C LEU A 797 -0.29 -5.81 1.47
N GLY A 798 -1.31 -5.06 1.90
CA GLY A 798 -1.96 -4.06 1.06
C GLY A 798 -3.44 -4.30 0.81
N LEU A 799 -4.09 -3.34 0.16
CA LEU A 799 -5.44 -3.48 -0.37
C LEU A 799 -5.40 -2.96 -1.81
N ASP A 800 -5.43 -3.88 -2.77
CA ASP A 800 -5.50 -3.49 -4.18
C ASP A 800 -6.80 -2.72 -4.44
N GLN A 801 -6.65 -1.53 -5.02
CA GLN A 801 -7.77 -0.63 -5.32
C GLN A 801 -8.80 -1.28 -6.25
N ARG A 802 -8.36 -2.20 -7.13
CA ARG A 802 -9.24 -2.99 -8.00
C ARG A 802 -10.21 -3.88 -7.22
N LEU A 803 -9.86 -4.29 -6.00
CA LEU A 803 -10.73 -5.10 -5.12
C LEU A 803 -11.79 -4.28 -4.39
N ALA A 804 -11.62 -2.96 -4.30
CA ALA A 804 -12.64 -2.07 -3.72
C ALA A 804 -13.76 -1.77 -4.71
N LEU A 805 -13.52 -1.97 -6.01
CA LEU A 805 -14.44 -1.67 -7.09
C LEU A 805 -15.36 -2.86 -7.44
N PRO A 806 -16.52 -2.60 -8.07
CA PRO A 806 -17.33 -3.65 -8.69
C PRO A 806 -16.54 -4.43 -9.76
N SER A 807 -16.84 -5.72 -9.89
CA SER A 807 -16.17 -6.60 -10.86
C SER A 807 -16.35 -6.19 -12.32
N ASP A 808 -17.42 -5.44 -12.63
CA ASP A 808 -17.80 -4.95 -13.95
C ASP A 808 -17.46 -3.46 -14.17
N SER A 809 -16.66 -2.87 -13.27
CA SER A 809 -16.28 -1.46 -13.35
C SER A 809 -15.26 -1.18 -14.45
N TYR A 810 -15.43 -0.08 -15.18
CA TYR A 810 -14.46 0.36 -16.21
C TYR A 810 -13.12 0.76 -15.61
N LEU A 811 -13.10 1.17 -14.33
CA LEU A 811 -11.87 1.52 -13.61
C LEU A 811 -10.93 0.33 -13.42
N VAL A 812 -11.44 -0.90 -13.36
CA VAL A 812 -10.60 -2.10 -13.27
C VAL A 812 -9.73 -2.23 -14.52
N SER A 813 -10.34 -2.07 -15.71
CA SER A 813 -9.62 -2.08 -17.00
C SER A 813 -8.61 -0.93 -17.09
N TYR A 814 -8.96 0.26 -16.57
CA TYR A 814 -8.03 1.38 -16.47
C TYR A 814 -6.81 1.07 -15.60
N PHE A 815 -6.97 0.55 -14.39
CA PHE A 815 -5.83 0.21 -13.54
C PHE A 815 -4.95 -0.90 -14.14
N ASP A 816 -5.55 -1.88 -14.82
CA ASP A 816 -4.81 -2.90 -15.57
C ASP A 816 -3.96 -2.26 -16.68
N SER A 817 -4.53 -1.33 -17.44
CA SER A 817 -3.83 -0.55 -18.47
C SER A 817 -2.75 0.37 -17.90
N VAL A 818 -2.95 0.97 -16.72
CA VAL A 818 -1.90 1.74 -16.03
C VAL A 818 -0.70 0.85 -15.69
N TYR A 819 -0.94 -0.32 -15.09
CA TYR A 819 0.16 -1.24 -14.73
C TYR A 819 0.87 -1.83 -15.97
N GLN A 820 0.18 -1.94 -17.09
CA GLN A 820 0.74 -2.49 -18.32
C GLN A 820 1.52 -1.45 -19.14
N TYR A 821 0.97 -0.25 -19.33
CA TYR A 821 1.44 0.71 -20.34
C TYR A 821 2.13 1.95 -19.76
N LEU A 822 1.84 2.36 -18.51
CA LEU A 822 2.43 3.58 -17.96
C LEU A 822 3.88 3.32 -17.51
N ASN A 823 4.82 4.06 -18.12
CA ASN A 823 6.26 3.93 -17.88
C ASN A 823 6.83 4.98 -16.92
N VAL A 824 5.97 5.71 -16.23
CA VAL A 824 6.34 6.68 -15.19
C VAL A 824 5.53 6.38 -13.95
N GLY A 825 6.17 6.36 -12.79
CA GLY A 825 5.47 6.26 -11.50
C GLY A 825 4.95 7.62 -11.02
N PRO A 826 4.19 7.66 -9.93
CA PRO A 826 3.69 8.91 -9.40
C PRO A 826 4.83 9.85 -8.97
N PRO A 827 4.63 11.18 -9.05
CA PRO A 827 5.63 12.15 -8.63
C PRO A 827 5.85 12.09 -7.11
N ALA A 828 7.07 12.36 -6.69
CA ALA A 828 7.46 12.54 -5.30
C ALA A 828 8.06 13.94 -5.09
N PHE A 829 7.65 14.58 -4.00
CA PHE A 829 8.01 15.94 -3.62
C PHE A 829 8.76 15.91 -2.29
N PHE A 830 10.04 16.28 -2.31
CA PHE A 830 10.85 16.43 -1.10
C PHE A 830 10.78 17.87 -0.64
N VAL A 831 10.02 18.12 0.43
CA VAL A 831 9.67 19.48 0.88
C VAL A 831 10.61 19.92 1.98
N LEU A 832 11.36 20.99 1.73
CA LEU A 832 12.28 21.63 2.67
C LEU A 832 11.57 22.79 3.39
N LYS A 833 11.67 22.82 4.72
CA LYS A 833 11.06 23.86 5.58
C LYS A 833 12.11 24.76 6.22
N ASN A 834 11.78 26.05 6.37
CA ASN A 834 12.47 26.98 7.28
C ASN A 834 14.00 27.05 7.11
N LEU A 835 14.51 26.97 5.88
CA LEU A 835 15.94 27.10 5.58
C LEU A 835 16.24 28.44 4.91
N ASP A 836 16.99 29.30 5.58
CA ASP A 836 17.39 30.61 5.05
C ASP A 836 18.43 30.46 3.92
N LEU A 837 17.97 30.45 2.67
CA LEU A 837 18.80 30.31 1.46
C LEU A 837 19.54 31.59 1.05
N ARG A 838 19.40 32.69 1.81
CA ARG A 838 20.21 33.91 1.62
C ARG A 838 21.65 33.70 2.09
N LYS A 839 21.92 32.65 2.87
CA LYS A 839 23.25 32.30 3.42
C LYS A 839 23.95 31.27 2.56
N ARG A 840 25.23 31.50 2.26
CA ARG A 840 26.05 30.60 1.44
C ARG A 840 26.12 29.17 1.98
N SER A 841 26.27 28.99 3.30
CA SER A 841 26.31 27.67 3.93
C SER A 841 25.06 26.84 3.67
N ASN A 842 23.90 27.49 3.56
CA ASN A 842 22.63 26.82 3.30
C ASN A 842 22.43 26.57 1.81
N GLN A 843 22.87 27.49 0.94
CA GLN A 843 22.89 27.28 -0.51
C GLN A 843 23.72 26.03 -0.89
N GLN A 844 24.88 25.83 -0.25
CA GLN A 844 25.75 24.68 -0.48
C GLN A 844 25.15 23.34 -0.05
N LYS A 845 24.23 23.33 0.93
CA LYS A 845 23.50 22.12 1.34
C LYS A 845 22.43 21.69 0.33
N VAL A 846 21.98 22.62 -0.52
CA VAL A 846 20.90 22.38 -1.49
C VAL A 846 21.45 22.11 -2.89
N CYS A 847 22.42 22.89 -3.36
CA CYS A 847 22.87 22.85 -4.76
C CYS A 847 23.53 21.53 -5.17
N GLY A 848 23.48 21.19 -6.46
CA GLY A 848 24.14 20.02 -7.06
C GLY A 848 25.07 20.36 -8.24
N LYS A 849 24.85 21.51 -8.90
CA LYS A 849 25.61 21.91 -10.11
C LYS A 849 26.92 22.69 -9.86
N PHE A 850 27.17 23.21 -8.66
CA PHE A 850 28.33 24.07 -8.38
C PHE A 850 29.48 23.35 -7.67
N SER A 851 30.72 23.79 -7.90
CA SER A 851 31.90 23.08 -7.41
C SER A 851 32.09 23.19 -5.89
N THR A 852 31.47 24.15 -5.21
CA THR A 852 31.51 24.29 -3.74
C THR A 852 30.26 23.74 -3.03
N CYS A 853 29.35 23.07 -3.75
CA CYS A 853 28.24 22.36 -3.13
C CYS A 853 28.77 21.30 -2.16
N ALA A 854 28.02 21.09 -1.08
CA ALA A 854 28.33 20.03 -0.12
C ALA A 854 28.31 18.68 -0.84
N GLU A 855 29.23 17.81 -0.45
CA GLU A 855 29.33 16.47 -1.02
C GLU A 855 27.98 15.73 -0.91
N PHE A 856 27.41 15.70 0.30
CA PHE A 856 26.08 15.15 0.60
C PHE A 856 24.96 16.21 0.59
N SER A 857 24.95 17.08 -0.43
CA SER A 857 23.83 18.01 -0.62
C SER A 857 22.52 17.28 -0.95
N ILE A 858 21.38 17.91 -0.70
CA ILE A 858 20.04 17.36 -1.00
C ILE A 858 19.95 16.90 -2.47
N SER A 859 20.42 17.75 -3.39
CA SER A 859 20.39 17.44 -4.83
C SER A 859 21.28 16.26 -5.20
N ASN A 860 22.49 16.16 -4.63
CA ASN A 860 23.39 15.04 -4.89
C ASN A 860 22.84 13.72 -4.37
N ILE A 861 22.21 13.73 -3.18
CA ILE A 861 21.58 12.53 -2.61
C ILE A 861 20.42 12.08 -3.49
N LEU A 862 19.50 12.99 -3.87
CA LEU A 862 18.37 12.66 -4.75
C LEU A 862 18.83 12.16 -6.12
N GLN A 863 19.85 12.79 -6.71
CA GLN A 863 20.45 12.35 -7.97
C GLN A 863 20.96 10.91 -7.84
N LYS A 864 21.71 10.60 -6.77
CA LYS A 864 22.25 9.25 -6.56
C LYS A 864 21.19 8.20 -6.25
N GLU A 865 20.15 8.57 -5.55
CA GLU A 865 19.02 7.67 -5.31
C GLU A 865 18.30 7.33 -6.62
N SER A 866 18.16 8.28 -7.55
CA SER A 866 17.58 8.02 -8.89
C SER A 866 18.40 7.04 -9.75
N GLU A 867 19.72 6.97 -9.53
CA GLU A 867 20.63 6.05 -10.24
C GLU A 867 20.64 4.63 -9.65
N ARG A 868 20.12 4.44 -8.43
CA ARG A 868 20.18 3.17 -7.68
C ARG A 868 18.83 2.44 -7.69
N SER A 869 18.36 2.06 -8.88
CA SER A 869 17.04 1.42 -9.11
C SER A 869 16.80 0.11 -8.33
N ASP A 870 17.86 -0.55 -7.87
CA ASP A 870 17.78 -1.79 -7.09
C ASP A 870 17.37 -1.54 -5.62
N VAL A 871 17.64 -0.35 -5.10
CA VAL A 871 17.43 0.01 -3.68
C VAL A 871 16.42 1.15 -3.52
N SER A 872 16.37 2.06 -4.48
CA SER A 872 15.47 3.20 -4.49
C SER A 872 14.37 3.00 -5.51
N THR A 873 13.17 3.49 -5.19
CA THR A 873 12.07 3.57 -6.16
C THR A 873 12.12 4.85 -6.97
N LEU A 874 13.02 5.81 -6.68
CA LEU A 874 13.17 7.03 -7.48
C LEU A 874 13.80 6.69 -8.84
N SER A 875 13.29 7.26 -9.93
CA SER A 875 13.81 7.05 -11.29
C SER A 875 14.38 8.32 -11.91
N ASP A 876 13.79 9.46 -11.59
CA ASP A 876 14.08 10.71 -12.30
C ASP A 876 15.02 11.61 -11.47
N PRO A 877 15.94 12.32 -12.12
CA PRO A 877 16.77 13.31 -11.44
C PRO A 877 15.90 14.41 -10.82
N PRO A 878 16.31 14.99 -9.68
CA PRO A 878 15.52 16.03 -9.02
C PRO A 878 15.49 17.32 -9.83
N SER A 879 14.35 18.02 -9.83
CA SER A 879 14.31 19.43 -10.25
C SER A 879 14.85 20.33 -9.15
N VAL A 880 15.90 21.10 -9.46
CA VAL A 880 16.64 21.90 -8.48
C VAL A 880 16.56 23.37 -8.87
N TRP A 881 15.56 24.06 -8.33
CA TRP A 881 15.27 25.46 -8.65
C TRP A 881 16.44 26.40 -8.35
N LEU A 882 17.21 26.13 -7.28
CA LEU A 882 18.35 26.97 -6.88
C LEU A 882 19.50 26.91 -7.91
N ASP A 883 19.69 25.74 -8.52
CA ASP A 883 20.75 25.55 -9.52
C ASP A 883 20.40 26.27 -10.82
N ASP A 884 19.13 26.22 -11.23
CA ASP A 884 18.66 26.90 -12.44
C ASP A 884 18.61 28.43 -12.24
N PHE A 885 18.26 28.91 -11.04
CA PHE A 885 18.34 30.32 -10.67
C PHE A 885 19.77 30.87 -10.79
N PHE A 886 20.76 30.17 -10.23
CA PHE A 886 22.16 30.59 -10.37
C PHE A 886 22.69 30.38 -11.79
N GLY A 887 22.19 29.40 -12.54
CA GLY A 887 22.46 29.25 -13.96
C GLY A 887 21.96 30.43 -14.80
N TRP A 888 20.77 30.96 -14.48
CA TRP A 888 20.15 32.12 -15.15
C TRP A 888 20.97 33.41 -15.01
N LEU A 889 21.79 33.53 -13.96
CA LEU A 889 22.71 34.65 -13.74
C LEU A 889 24.01 34.57 -14.54
N ASN A 890 24.26 33.47 -15.26
CA ASN A 890 25.50 33.27 -16.02
C ASN A 890 25.60 34.30 -17.16
N PRO A 891 26.63 35.18 -17.18
CA PRO A 891 26.75 36.25 -18.18
C PRO A 891 26.98 35.74 -19.61
N ASN A 892 27.38 34.46 -19.78
CA ASN A 892 27.52 33.81 -21.08
C ASN A 892 26.16 33.48 -21.72
N LEU A 893 25.08 33.45 -20.94
CA LEU A 893 23.71 33.28 -21.41
C LEU A 893 23.07 34.66 -21.58
N ASP A 894 23.45 35.35 -22.65
CA ASP A 894 23.10 36.74 -22.92
C ASP A 894 21.59 37.03 -23.07
N GLN A 895 20.78 36.01 -23.31
CA GLN A 895 19.31 36.11 -23.43
C GLN A 895 18.55 35.93 -22.10
N CYS A 896 19.22 35.46 -21.04
CA CYS A 896 18.62 35.18 -19.73
C CYS A 896 18.52 36.44 -18.86
N CYS A 897 19.33 36.58 -17.81
CA CYS A 897 19.29 37.75 -16.96
C CYS A 897 19.87 38.98 -17.68
N ARG A 898 19.07 40.04 -17.84
CA ARG A 898 19.50 41.30 -18.45
C ARG A 898 19.09 42.52 -17.63
N VAL A 899 20.00 43.49 -17.56
CA VAL A 899 19.79 44.80 -16.95
C VAL A 899 20.04 45.91 -17.95
N ASN A 900 19.43 47.07 -17.70
CA ASN A 900 19.61 48.24 -18.54
C ASN A 900 21.06 48.75 -18.45
N LYS A 901 21.67 49.05 -19.61
CA LYS A 901 23.05 49.58 -19.69
C LYS A 901 23.22 50.91 -18.95
N THR A 902 22.19 51.74 -18.87
CA THR A 902 22.25 53.04 -18.19
C THR A 902 21.91 52.96 -16.71
N ASN A 903 21.10 51.99 -16.30
CA ASN A 903 20.70 51.77 -14.91
C ASN A 903 20.68 50.28 -14.58
N ALA A 904 21.73 49.81 -13.91
CA ALA A 904 21.89 48.40 -13.55
C ALA A 904 20.83 47.89 -12.55
N ASP A 905 20.08 48.78 -11.88
CA ASP A 905 18.98 48.40 -10.99
C ASP A 905 17.67 48.09 -11.72
N GLN A 906 17.57 48.45 -13.01
CA GLN A 906 16.39 48.20 -13.82
C GLN A 906 16.61 46.96 -14.70
N PHE A 907 15.80 45.92 -14.49
CA PHE A 907 15.79 44.73 -15.32
C PHE A 907 15.14 44.99 -16.69
N CYS A 908 15.69 44.37 -17.72
CA CYS A 908 15.11 44.37 -19.06
C CYS A 908 14.07 43.25 -19.21
N ARG A 909 13.08 43.45 -20.08
CA ARG A 909 12.11 42.41 -20.44
C ARG A 909 12.74 41.37 -21.39
N PRO A 910 12.24 40.12 -21.41
CA PRO A 910 12.76 39.04 -22.25
C PRO A 910 12.84 39.35 -23.76
N ARG A 911 12.08 40.32 -24.30
CA ARG A 911 12.12 40.72 -25.72
C ARG A 911 12.66 42.12 -25.99
N ASP A 912 13.27 42.76 -24.99
CA ASP A 912 13.87 44.08 -25.17
C ASP A 912 15.13 44.01 -26.06
N PRO A 913 15.41 45.06 -26.87
CA PRO A 913 16.50 45.04 -27.84
C PRO A 913 17.89 45.13 -27.17
N GLU A 914 18.84 44.34 -27.66
CA GLU A 914 20.23 44.22 -27.17
C GLU A 914 21.00 45.56 -27.07
N ARG A 915 20.59 46.57 -27.83
CA ARG A 915 21.20 47.91 -27.74
C ARG A 915 21.03 48.55 -26.36
N LEU A 916 19.92 48.29 -25.68
CA LEU A 916 19.56 48.88 -24.38
C LEU A 916 20.01 48.03 -23.18
N CYS A 917 20.24 46.74 -23.39
CA CYS A 917 20.38 45.75 -22.33
C CYS A 917 21.76 45.09 -22.35
N GLN A 918 22.30 44.80 -21.18
CA GLN A 918 23.51 43.99 -21.00
C GLN A 918 23.18 42.79 -20.11
N SER A 919 23.93 41.69 -20.26
CA SER A 919 23.76 40.54 -19.37
C SER A 919 24.06 40.93 -17.93
N CYS A 920 23.31 40.35 -17.00
CA CYS A 920 23.61 40.45 -15.59
C CYS A 920 25.00 39.89 -15.32
N TYR A 921 25.67 40.39 -14.28
CA TYR A 921 27.00 39.93 -13.86
C TYR A 921 28.15 40.12 -14.87
N ALA A 922 27.92 40.69 -16.06
CA ALA A 922 28.96 40.90 -17.07
C ALA A 922 30.13 41.78 -16.59
N ASN A 923 29.85 42.78 -15.74
CA ASN A 923 30.83 43.71 -15.16
C ASN A 923 30.81 43.68 -13.62
N HIS A 924 30.41 42.56 -13.02
CA HIS A 924 30.27 42.44 -11.56
C HIS A 924 31.60 42.02 -10.91
N ASP A 925 31.88 42.54 -9.71
CA ASP A 925 33.06 42.22 -8.92
C ASP A 925 32.63 41.70 -7.54
N PRO A 926 32.90 40.43 -7.18
CA PRO A 926 33.59 39.40 -7.97
C PRO A 926 32.76 38.89 -9.18
N PRO A 927 33.42 38.40 -10.26
CA PRO A 927 32.73 37.92 -11.45
C PRO A 927 31.94 36.64 -11.19
N TYR A 928 31.01 36.31 -12.09
CA TYR A 928 30.31 35.02 -12.05
C TYR A 928 31.29 33.86 -12.09
N SER A 929 31.16 32.94 -11.13
CA SER A 929 32.10 31.85 -10.93
C SER A 929 31.40 30.59 -10.41
N ILE A 930 31.85 29.43 -10.91
CA ILE A 930 31.27 28.11 -10.57
C ILE A 930 31.59 27.71 -9.11
N ASP A 931 32.58 28.33 -8.48
CA ASP A 931 32.88 28.19 -7.05
C ASP A 931 31.86 28.91 -6.14
N MET A 932 30.87 29.58 -6.75
CA MET A 932 29.86 30.41 -6.13
C MET A 932 30.38 31.73 -5.54
N SER A 933 31.68 32.03 -5.50
CA SER A 933 32.22 33.20 -4.78
C SER A 933 31.59 34.53 -5.20
N GLY A 934 31.27 34.70 -6.49
CA GLY A 934 30.54 35.85 -7.04
C GLY A 934 29.01 35.80 -6.97
N LEU A 935 28.38 34.71 -6.51
CA LEU A 935 26.92 34.55 -6.52
C LEU A 935 26.21 35.30 -5.38
N PRO A 936 24.95 35.74 -5.58
CA PRO A 936 24.27 36.63 -4.65
C PRO A 936 23.93 35.98 -3.30
N THR A 937 24.01 36.78 -2.23
CA THR A 937 23.61 36.42 -0.87
C THR A 937 22.81 37.56 -0.24
N GLY A 938 22.14 37.33 0.89
CA GLY A 938 21.41 38.39 1.61
C GLY A 938 20.28 39.01 0.78
N LYS A 939 20.30 40.34 0.63
CA LYS A 939 19.26 41.10 -0.09
C LYS A 939 19.38 40.96 -1.62
N ASP A 940 20.60 40.86 -2.13
CA ASP A 940 20.83 40.73 -3.57
C ASP A 940 20.25 39.41 -4.09
N PHE A 941 20.31 38.35 -3.27
CA PHE A 941 19.68 37.08 -3.58
C PHE A 941 18.19 37.25 -3.86
N MET A 942 17.46 37.89 -2.93
CA MET A 942 16.02 38.12 -3.09
C MET A 942 15.69 39.06 -4.26
N LYS A 943 16.52 40.09 -4.50
CA LYS A 943 16.35 41.02 -5.64
C LYS A 943 16.35 40.28 -6.98
N TYR A 944 17.33 39.40 -7.21
CA TYR A 944 17.42 38.63 -8.45
C TYR A 944 16.37 37.52 -8.50
N PHE A 945 16.09 36.88 -7.36
CA PHE A 945 15.11 35.79 -7.27
C PHE A 945 13.68 36.24 -7.64
N GLN A 946 13.24 37.41 -7.15
CA GLN A 946 11.91 37.95 -7.43
C GLN A 946 11.68 38.22 -8.92
N VAL A 947 12.74 38.53 -9.68
CA VAL A 947 12.65 38.68 -11.14
C VAL A 947 12.65 37.32 -11.81
N TRP A 948 13.53 36.43 -11.38
CA TRP A 948 13.68 35.10 -11.98
C TRP A 948 12.42 34.24 -11.89
N ILE A 949 11.72 34.27 -10.75
CA ILE A 949 10.52 33.44 -10.52
C ILE A 949 9.34 33.84 -11.43
N GLU A 950 9.34 35.07 -11.97
CA GLU A 950 8.37 35.57 -12.93
C GLU A 950 8.86 35.50 -14.40
N GLU A 951 10.09 35.04 -14.63
CA GLU A 951 10.68 34.99 -15.97
C GLU A 951 10.18 33.74 -16.74
N PRO A 952 9.67 33.89 -17.97
CA PRO A 952 9.24 32.78 -18.81
C PRO A 952 10.42 31.97 -19.36
N SER A 953 10.15 30.73 -19.81
CA SER A 953 11.16 29.84 -20.40
C SER A 953 11.56 30.20 -21.84
N ASP A 954 10.83 31.10 -22.50
CA ASP A 954 11.16 31.69 -23.81
C ASP A 954 11.49 33.18 -23.64
N PRO A 955 12.69 33.67 -24.02
CA PRO A 955 13.74 33.00 -24.80
C PRO A 955 14.80 32.23 -23.98
N CYS A 956 14.73 32.28 -22.65
CA CYS A 956 15.72 31.62 -21.78
C CYS A 956 15.14 30.37 -21.11
N PRO A 957 15.63 29.15 -21.44
CA PRO A 957 15.11 27.89 -20.88
C PRO A 957 15.22 27.74 -19.36
N LEU A 958 16.03 28.58 -18.70
CA LEU A 958 16.22 28.59 -17.24
C LEU A 958 15.26 29.53 -16.50
N GLY A 959 14.22 30.05 -17.15
CA GLY A 959 13.19 30.88 -16.51
C GLY A 959 12.41 30.13 -15.43
N GLY A 960 12.13 30.80 -14.30
CA GLY A 960 11.53 30.17 -13.13
C GLY A 960 10.00 30.03 -13.17
N LYS A 961 9.31 30.78 -14.05
CA LYS A 961 7.84 30.93 -13.99
C LYS A 961 7.08 29.64 -14.22
N ALA A 962 7.37 28.93 -15.32
CA ALA A 962 6.67 27.68 -15.63
C ALA A 962 7.06 26.51 -14.70
N PRO A 963 8.35 26.23 -14.42
CA PRO A 963 8.72 25.04 -13.66
C PRO A 963 8.67 25.21 -12.13
N TYR A 964 8.85 26.43 -11.59
CA TYR A 964 9.15 26.62 -10.17
C TYR A 964 8.20 27.58 -9.42
N SER A 965 7.36 28.37 -10.09
CA SER A 965 6.45 29.32 -9.43
C SER A 965 5.54 28.68 -8.38
N SER A 966 5.04 27.47 -8.63
CA SER A 966 4.23 26.70 -7.68
C SER A 966 5.05 25.88 -6.68
N SER A 967 6.38 25.85 -6.82
CA SER A 967 7.27 25.02 -5.99
C SER A 967 7.89 25.73 -4.80
N ILE A 968 7.70 27.05 -4.71
CA ILE A 968 8.31 27.90 -3.71
C ILE A 968 7.21 28.71 -3.03
N SER A 969 7.17 28.63 -1.70
CA SER A 969 6.30 29.41 -0.85
C SER A 969 7.11 30.51 -0.17
N LEU A 970 6.66 31.75 -0.33
CA LEU A 970 7.22 32.94 0.29
C LEU A 970 6.47 33.27 1.57
N ASN A 971 7.17 33.85 2.55
CA ASN A 971 6.54 34.36 3.77
C ASN A 971 5.66 35.61 3.46
N ASP A 972 4.76 35.99 4.38
CA ASP A 972 3.81 37.12 4.20
C ASP A 972 4.50 38.46 3.87
N ASP A 973 5.75 38.64 4.28
CA ASP A 973 6.57 39.83 3.96
C ASP A 973 7.30 39.75 2.60
N GLU A 974 7.07 38.70 1.79
CA GLU A 974 7.68 38.36 0.48
C GLU A 974 9.22 38.42 0.39
N ASN A 975 9.89 38.55 1.54
CA ASN A 975 11.34 38.78 1.65
C ASN A 975 12.14 37.54 2.05
N GLU A 976 11.46 36.41 2.27
CA GLU A 976 12.09 35.15 2.68
C GLU A 976 11.34 33.95 2.11
N ILE A 977 12.10 32.95 1.67
CA ILE A 977 11.59 31.66 1.22
C ILE A 977 11.26 30.83 2.45
N PHE A 978 9.97 30.57 2.68
CA PHE A 978 9.47 29.84 3.83
C PHE A 978 9.58 28.32 3.63
N ALA A 979 9.15 27.84 2.46
CA ALA A 979 9.22 26.43 2.08
C ALA A 979 9.46 26.29 0.58
N SER A 980 10.12 25.21 0.18
CA SER A 980 10.25 24.83 -1.24
C SER A 980 10.31 23.32 -1.38
N TYR A 981 9.89 22.78 -2.52
CA TYR A 981 10.03 21.34 -2.78
C TYR A 981 10.95 21.03 -3.96
N PHE A 982 11.54 19.83 -3.92
CA PHE A 982 12.27 19.21 -5.03
C PHE A 982 11.40 18.10 -5.61
N ARG A 983 11.07 18.18 -6.90
CA ARG A 983 10.25 17.18 -7.57
C ARG A 983 11.15 16.10 -8.19
N THR A 984 10.74 14.86 -8.03
CA THR A 984 11.26 13.67 -8.73
C THR A 984 10.07 12.74 -9.04
N SER A 985 10.32 11.60 -9.67
CA SER A 985 9.30 10.60 -9.98
C SER A 985 9.74 9.24 -9.46
N HIS A 986 8.77 8.43 -9.04
CA HIS A 986 9.01 7.01 -8.85
C HIS A 986 9.14 6.30 -10.18
N ARG A 987 9.85 5.17 -10.18
CA ARG A 987 9.74 4.14 -11.20
C ARG A 987 8.27 3.65 -11.29
N PRO A 988 7.86 3.04 -12.41
CA PRO A 988 6.53 2.47 -12.54
C PRO A 988 6.20 1.52 -11.39
N LEU A 989 5.16 1.86 -10.61
CA LEU A 989 4.69 1.05 -9.47
C LEU A 989 3.57 0.14 -9.98
N ARG A 990 3.78 -1.18 -9.96
CA ARG A 990 2.87 -2.15 -10.59
C ARG A 990 2.20 -3.09 -9.60
N SER A 991 2.56 -3.01 -8.33
CA SER A 991 2.02 -3.84 -7.26
C SER A 991 1.83 -3.04 -5.97
N GLN A 992 0.96 -3.53 -5.08
CA GLN A 992 0.78 -2.93 -3.75
C GLN A 992 2.10 -2.89 -2.96
N GLN A 993 2.94 -3.92 -3.12
CA GLN A 993 4.26 -3.95 -2.49
C GLN A 993 5.15 -2.81 -2.99
N ASP A 994 5.12 -2.49 -4.29
CA ASP A 994 5.89 -1.37 -4.84
C ASP A 994 5.48 -0.02 -4.22
N PHE A 995 4.19 0.20 -3.95
CA PHE A 995 3.72 1.41 -3.28
C PHE A 995 4.15 1.48 -1.81
N ILE A 996 4.12 0.35 -1.09
CA ILE A 996 4.62 0.25 0.29
C ILE A 996 6.13 0.53 0.33
N ASP A 997 6.87 -0.09 -0.58
CA ASP A 997 8.32 0.09 -0.69
C ASP A 997 8.68 1.52 -1.12
N ALA A 998 7.89 2.14 -2.01
CA ALA A 998 8.10 3.53 -2.43
C ALA A 998 7.92 4.54 -1.28
N TYR A 999 6.94 4.31 -0.40
CA TYR A 999 6.77 5.13 0.80
C TYR A 999 7.91 4.90 1.80
N SER A 1000 8.24 3.62 2.04
CA SER A 1000 9.34 3.21 2.94
C SER A 1000 10.68 3.80 2.51
N ASN A 1001 10.99 3.74 1.21
CA ASN A 1001 12.19 4.32 0.62
C ASN A 1001 12.22 5.83 0.73
N ALA A 1002 11.09 6.52 0.54
CA ALA A 1002 11.05 7.97 0.67
C ALA A 1002 11.32 8.43 2.11
N LEU A 1003 10.79 7.72 3.11
CA LEU A 1003 11.12 7.99 4.52
C LEU A 1003 12.62 7.76 4.79
N ARG A 1004 13.20 6.66 4.30
CA ARG A 1004 14.64 6.39 4.38
C ARG A 1004 15.47 7.53 3.80
N VAL A 1005 15.11 8.01 2.62
CA VAL A 1005 15.84 9.09 1.92
C VAL A 1005 15.74 10.41 2.69
N VAL A 1006 14.58 10.71 3.29
CA VAL A 1006 14.41 11.88 4.17
C VAL A 1006 15.30 11.77 5.41
N ASP A 1007 15.28 10.62 6.10
CA ASP A 1007 16.11 10.40 7.29
C ASP A 1007 17.61 10.57 6.98
N GLU A 1008 18.05 10.09 5.83
CA GLU A 1008 19.42 10.24 5.34
C GLU A 1008 19.80 11.71 5.11
N MET A 1009 18.92 12.49 4.47
CA MET A 1009 19.14 13.92 4.25
C MET A 1009 19.17 14.73 5.54
N GLN A 1010 18.27 14.41 6.47
CA GLN A 1010 18.22 15.06 7.79
C GLN A 1010 19.49 14.78 8.59
N MET A 1011 20.00 13.55 8.54
CA MET A 1011 21.23 13.14 9.22
C MET A 1011 22.46 13.92 8.73
N TYR A 1012 22.64 14.08 7.41
CA TYR A 1012 23.81 14.76 6.85
C TYR A 1012 23.73 16.28 6.93
N ASN A 1013 22.55 16.86 6.72
CA ASN A 1013 22.41 18.30 6.50
C ASN A 1013 21.84 19.07 7.70
N ASN A 1014 21.26 18.37 8.69
CA ASN A 1014 20.53 18.95 9.83
C ASN A 1014 19.46 19.95 9.34
N VAL A 1015 18.53 19.46 8.54
CA VAL A 1015 17.44 20.24 7.91
C VAL A 1015 16.08 19.64 8.27
N ASP A 1016 15.03 20.46 8.30
CA ASP A 1016 13.65 19.98 8.45
C ASP A 1016 13.04 19.72 7.07
N MET A 1017 12.67 18.47 6.82
CA MET A 1017 12.23 17.99 5.51
C MET A 1017 11.25 16.82 5.67
N PHE A 1018 10.33 16.70 4.73
CA PHE A 1018 9.47 15.52 4.59
C PHE A 1018 9.26 15.19 3.11
N ALA A 1019 8.92 13.93 2.83
CA ALA A 1019 8.52 13.49 1.50
C ALA A 1019 6.99 13.47 1.39
N TYR A 1020 6.49 13.96 0.27
CA TYR A 1020 5.08 13.99 -0.08
C TYR A 1020 4.87 13.35 -1.45
N SER A 1021 3.82 12.55 -1.57
CA SER A 1021 3.27 12.06 -2.82
C SER A 1021 1.77 11.85 -2.59
N PRO A 1022 0.90 12.04 -3.60
CA PRO A 1022 -0.54 11.93 -3.44
C PRO A 1022 -1.01 10.61 -2.79
N PHE A 1023 -0.25 9.51 -2.99
CA PHE A 1023 -0.63 8.20 -2.47
C PHE A 1023 -0.06 7.88 -1.07
N TYR A 1024 0.99 8.56 -0.59
CA TYR A 1024 1.70 8.18 0.64
C TYR A 1024 0.79 8.05 1.85
N ILE A 1025 -0.19 8.94 1.96
CA ILE A 1025 -1.12 9.01 3.08
C ILE A 1025 -1.90 7.70 3.30
N PHE A 1026 -2.17 6.95 2.23
CA PHE A 1026 -2.92 5.68 2.30
C PHE A 1026 -2.05 4.48 2.70
N PHE A 1027 -0.72 4.59 2.55
CA PHE A 1027 0.21 3.49 2.80
C PHE A 1027 0.93 3.58 4.15
N VAL A 1028 0.71 4.65 4.92
CA VAL A 1028 1.32 4.86 6.24
C VAL A 1028 1.05 3.71 7.20
N GLN A 1029 -0.16 3.16 7.16
CA GLN A 1029 -0.61 2.05 8.00
C GLN A 1029 0.26 0.79 7.90
N TYR A 1030 0.86 0.52 6.73
CA TYR A 1030 1.58 -0.72 6.50
C TYR A 1030 2.96 -0.77 7.18
N GLN A 1031 3.46 0.36 7.67
CA GLN A 1031 4.71 0.42 8.45
C GLN A 1031 4.59 -0.28 9.81
N SER A 1032 3.41 -0.28 10.42
CA SER A 1032 3.17 -0.82 11.77
C SER A 1032 2.17 -1.98 11.81
N ILE A 1033 1.47 -2.27 10.70
CA ILE A 1033 0.34 -3.22 10.68
C ILE A 1033 0.68 -4.63 11.18
N VAL A 1034 1.85 -5.16 10.85
CA VAL A 1034 2.27 -6.51 11.24
C VAL A 1034 2.47 -6.58 12.76
N VAL A 1035 3.16 -5.58 13.33
CA VAL A 1035 3.40 -5.48 14.78
C VAL A 1035 2.08 -5.27 15.51
N LEU A 1036 1.22 -4.37 14.99
CA LEU A 1036 -0.09 -4.10 15.56
C LEU A 1036 -0.99 -5.35 15.58
N THR A 1037 -0.97 -6.14 14.50
CA THR A 1037 -1.72 -7.41 14.41
C THR A 1037 -1.30 -8.37 15.51
N PHE A 1038 0.01 -8.57 15.70
CA PHE A 1038 0.52 -9.46 16.74
C PHE A 1038 0.16 -8.97 18.15
N VAL A 1039 0.36 -7.67 18.42
CA VAL A 1039 0.04 -7.07 19.73
C VAL A 1039 -1.44 -7.20 20.05
N LEU A 1040 -2.34 -6.94 19.09
CA LEU A 1040 -3.78 -7.04 19.31
C LEU A 1040 -4.25 -8.48 19.54
N LEU A 1041 -3.77 -9.44 18.75
CA LEU A 1041 -4.14 -10.85 18.93
C LEU A 1041 -3.61 -11.45 20.23
N VAL A 1042 -2.38 -11.09 20.64
CA VAL A 1042 -1.83 -11.51 21.94
C VAL A 1042 -2.62 -10.90 23.09
N THR A 1043 -2.95 -9.60 23.01
CA THR A 1043 -3.75 -8.92 24.03
C THR A 1043 -5.16 -9.50 24.12
N ALA A 1044 -5.80 -9.80 22.99
CA ALA A 1044 -7.07 -10.50 22.92
C ALA A 1044 -7.00 -11.86 23.63
N GLY A 1045 -5.95 -12.65 23.35
CA GLY A 1045 -5.73 -13.94 24.00
C GLY A 1045 -5.57 -13.85 25.51
N ILE A 1046 -4.83 -12.84 26.00
CA ILE A 1046 -4.67 -12.58 27.44
C ILE A 1046 -6.01 -12.23 28.08
N ILE A 1047 -6.80 -11.34 27.48
CA ILE A 1047 -8.12 -10.96 27.99
C ILE A 1047 -9.04 -12.18 28.05
N ILE A 1048 -9.10 -12.99 26.99
CA ILE A 1048 -9.91 -14.21 26.96
C ILE A 1048 -9.48 -15.18 28.06
N PHE A 1049 -8.18 -15.36 28.25
CA PHE A 1049 -7.64 -16.23 29.30
C PHE A 1049 -8.03 -15.74 30.70
N VAL A 1050 -7.86 -14.43 30.98
CA VAL A 1050 -8.18 -13.84 32.29
C VAL A 1050 -9.67 -13.90 32.58
N VAL A 1051 -10.51 -13.45 31.65
CA VAL A 1051 -11.97 -13.43 31.82
C VAL A 1051 -12.53 -14.85 31.93
N SER A 1052 -12.08 -15.78 31.08
CA SER A 1052 -12.52 -17.18 31.15
C SER A 1052 -12.03 -17.86 32.43
N SER A 1053 -10.82 -17.58 32.89
CA SER A 1053 -10.32 -18.11 34.16
C SER A 1053 -11.12 -17.62 35.36
N LEU A 1054 -11.53 -16.35 35.35
CA LEU A 1054 -12.34 -15.75 36.40
C LEU A 1054 -13.76 -16.30 36.41
N LEU A 1055 -14.41 -16.39 35.24
CA LEU A 1055 -15.83 -16.76 35.13
C LEU A 1055 -16.09 -18.27 35.08
N LEU A 1056 -15.13 -19.09 34.62
CA LEU A 1056 -15.24 -20.56 34.63
C LEU A 1056 -14.68 -21.21 35.89
N GLY A 1057 -13.85 -20.50 36.67
CA GLY A 1057 -13.29 -21.01 37.94
C GLY A 1057 -12.20 -22.08 37.80
N SER A 1058 -11.59 -22.24 36.61
CA SER A 1058 -10.51 -23.22 36.40
C SER A 1058 -9.46 -22.73 35.41
N LEU A 1059 -8.23 -22.52 35.90
CA LEU A 1059 -7.07 -22.10 35.10
C LEU A 1059 -6.69 -23.15 34.04
N ARG A 1060 -6.80 -24.45 34.35
CA ARG A 1060 -6.43 -25.54 33.43
C ARG A 1060 -7.39 -25.58 32.23
N ILE A 1061 -8.68 -25.44 32.50
CA ILE A 1061 -9.71 -25.48 31.46
C ILE A 1061 -9.66 -24.20 30.62
N ALA A 1062 -9.44 -23.04 31.24
CA ALA A 1062 -9.21 -21.79 30.52
C ALA A 1062 -7.94 -21.86 29.64
N ALA A 1063 -6.87 -22.53 30.08
CA ALA A 1063 -5.67 -22.77 29.27
C ALA A 1063 -5.95 -23.65 28.03
N VAL A 1064 -6.80 -24.69 28.15
CA VAL A 1064 -7.24 -25.51 27.02
C VAL A 1064 -8.08 -24.70 26.03
N LEU A 1065 -8.99 -23.86 26.55
CA LEU A 1065 -9.82 -22.96 25.75
C LEU A 1065 -8.95 -22.02 24.90
N ILE A 1066 -8.02 -21.28 25.52
CA ILE A 1066 -7.17 -20.33 24.80
C ILE A 1066 -6.26 -21.05 23.80
N THR A 1067 -5.72 -22.22 24.14
CA THR A 1067 -4.90 -23.03 23.21
C THR A 1067 -5.69 -23.38 21.95
N THR A 1068 -6.96 -23.78 22.11
CA THR A 1068 -7.84 -24.10 20.98
C THR A 1068 -8.13 -22.86 20.13
N ILE A 1069 -8.36 -21.71 20.74
CA ILE A 1069 -8.59 -20.44 20.03
C ILE A 1069 -7.33 -20.01 19.27
N THR A 1070 -6.14 -20.13 19.88
CA THR A 1070 -4.88 -19.86 19.19
C THR A 1070 -4.70 -20.74 17.95
N PHE A 1071 -5.06 -22.03 18.02
CA PHE A 1071 -4.99 -22.92 16.87
C PHE A 1071 -5.95 -22.47 15.75
N ILE A 1072 -7.16 -22.05 16.11
CA ILE A 1072 -8.14 -21.51 15.15
C ILE A 1072 -7.57 -20.28 14.43
N ILE A 1073 -7.02 -19.30 15.16
CA ILE A 1073 -6.49 -18.06 14.58
C ILE A 1073 -5.27 -18.31 13.69
N VAL A 1074 -4.35 -19.16 14.10
CA VAL A 1074 -3.18 -19.52 13.27
C VAL A 1074 -3.62 -20.23 11.98
N ASN A 1075 -4.61 -21.13 12.07
CA ASN A 1075 -5.15 -21.80 10.89
C ASN A 1075 -5.91 -20.85 9.95
N ILE A 1076 -6.61 -19.84 10.48
CA ILE A 1076 -7.20 -18.77 9.68
C ILE A 1076 -6.08 -17.97 8.98
N GLY A 1077 -5.00 -17.63 9.68
CA GLY A 1077 -3.84 -16.97 9.09
C GLY A 1077 -3.21 -17.77 7.94
N GLY A 1078 -3.15 -19.10 8.05
CA GLY A 1078 -2.71 -19.96 6.95
C GLY A 1078 -3.65 -19.90 5.72
N VAL A 1079 -4.96 -19.82 5.95
CA VAL A 1079 -5.94 -19.62 4.87
C VAL A 1079 -5.80 -18.25 4.22
N LEU A 1080 -5.46 -17.20 4.98
CA LEU A 1080 -5.22 -15.87 4.39
C LEU A 1080 -4.13 -15.93 3.30
N ALA A 1081 -3.04 -16.65 3.56
CA ALA A 1081 -1.98 -16.86 2.57
C ALA A 1081 -2.46 -17.64 1.34
N TRP A 1082 -3.14 -18.78 1.53
CA TRP A 1082 -3.52 -19.66 0.42
C TRP A 1082 -4.68 -19.14 -0.44
N TRP A 1083 -5.57 -18.34 0.13
CA TRP A 1083 -6.68 -17.73 -0.59
C TRP A 1083 -6.34 -16.33 -1.12
N SER A 1084 -5.06 -15.94 -1.07
CA SER A 1084 -4.54 -14.64 -1.51
C SER A 1084 -5.32 -13.48 -0.89
N ILE A 1085 -5.60 -13.58 0.41
CA ILE A 1085 -6.24 -12.53 1.19
C ILE A 1085 -5.13 -11.72 1.86
N SER A 1086 -4.94 -10.49 1.41
CA SER A 1086 -3.89 -9.62 1.92
C SER A 1086 -4.21 -9.07 3.32
N LEU A 1087 -3.15 -8.81 4.09
CA LEU A 1087 -3.24 -8.17 5.40
C LEU A 1087 -3.33 -6.64 5.23
N ASN A 1088 -4.44 -6.09 5.71
CA ASN A 1088 -4.79 -4.68 5.71
C ASN A 1088 -5.68 -4.39 6.94
N ALA A 1089 -6.12 -3.14 7.10
CA ALA A 1089 -6.98 -2.72 8.19
C ALA A 1089 -8.24 -3.57 8.36
N VAL A 1090 -8.90 -3.93 7.26
CA VAL A 1090 -10.15 -4.69 7.26
C VAL A 1090 -9.92 -6.12 7.73
N THR A 1091 -8.86 -6.78 7.23
CA THR A 1091 -8.52 -8.13 7.67
C THR A 1091 -8.02 -8.18 9.11
N LEU A 1092 -7.29 -7.16 9.56
CA LEU A 1092 -6.89 -7.03 10.98
C LEU A 1092 -8.13 -7.03 11.89
N VAL A 1093 -9.12 -6.20 11.59
CA VAL A 1093 -10.37 -6.15 12.37
C VAL A 1093 -11.09 -7.47 12.30
N ASN A 1094 -11.24 -8.04 11.10
CA ASN A 1094 -11.90 -9.33 10.95
C ASN A 1094 -11.16 -10.43 11.72
N LEU A 1095 -9.83 -10.38 11.90
CA LEU A 1095 -9.09 -11.35 12.71
C LEU A 1095 -9.43 -11.22 14.20
N VAL A 1096 -9.60 -9.99 14.70
CA VAL A 1096 -10.07 -9.74 16.07
C VAL A 1096 -11.52 -10.22 16.24
N ILE A 1097 -12.40 -9.96 15.26
CA ILE A 1097 -13.77 -10.47 15.24
C ILE A 1097 -13.77 -12.01 15.25
N CYS A 1098 -12.95 -12.64 14.40
CA CYS A 1098 -12.78 -14.08 14.36
C CYS A 1098 -12.39 -14.65 15.73
N THR A 1099 -11.54 -13.94 16.47
CA THR A 1099 -11.15 -14.34 17.84
C THR A 1099 -12.35 -14.29 18.79
N GLY A 1100 -13.17 -13.24 18.73
CA GLY A 1100 -14.39 -13.11 19.53
C GLY A 1100 -15.49 -14.12 19.16
N LEU A 1101 -15.70 -14.39 17.87
CA LEU A 1101 -16.66 -15.39 17.40
C LEU A 1101 -16.19 -16.83 17.68
N ALA A 1102 -14.88 -17.10 17.64
CA ALA A 1102 -14.32 -18.42 18.01
C ALA A 1102 -14.60 -18.80 19.48
N VAL A 1103 -14.72 -17.81 20.36
CA VAL A 1103 -15.12 -18.03 21.76
C VAL A 1103 -16.52 -18.62 21.83
N GLU A 1104 -17.49 -18.19 21.01
CA GLU A 1104 -18.86 -18.73 21.04
C GLU A 1104 -18.88 -20.23 20.77
N PHE A 1105 -18.13 -20.69 19.78
CA PHE A 1105 -18.05 -22.11 19.43
C PHE A 1105 -17.49 -22.96 20.59
N THR A 1106 -16.61 -22.39 21.41
CA THR A 1106 -15.79 -23.15 22.37
C THR A 1106 -16.27 -23.01 23.82
N ILE A 1107 -16.83 -21.85 24.20
CA ILE A 1107 -17.21 -21.55 25.59
C ILE A 1107 -18.37 -22.41 26.09
N HIS A 1108 -19.38 -22.66 25.25
CA HIS A 1108 -20.57 -23.42 25.64
C HIS A 1108 -20.23 -24.90 25.93
N LEU A 1109 -19.42 -25.52 25.07
CA LEU A 1109 -18.88 -26.87 25.31
C LEU A 1109 -18.00 -26.93 26.55
N THR A 1110 -17.14 -25.93 26.74
CA THR A 1110 -16.24 -25.86 27.90
C THR A 1110 -17.02 -25.75 29.22
N ARG A 1111 -18.07 -24.93 29.27
CA ARG A 1111 -18.95 -24.83 30.44
C ARG A 1111 -19.76 -26.10 30.67
N GLY A 1112 -20.34 -26.68 29.61
CA GLY A 1112 -21.06 -27.95 29.69
C GLY A 1112 -20.19 -29.08 30.26
N PHE A 1113 -18.89 -29.06 29.95
CA PHE A 1113 -17.90 -30.00 30.52
C PHE A 1113 -17.70 -29.83 32.01
N ILE A 1114 -17.57 -28.59 32.49
CA ILE A 1114 -17.44 -28.29 33.93
C ILE A 1114 -18.68 -28.76 34.68
N MET A 1115 -19.88 -28.49 34.14
CA MET A 1115 -21.14 -28.90 34.76
C MET A 1115 -21.28 -30.43 34.80
N ALA A 1116 -20.95 -31.12 33.71
CA ALA A 1116 -20.94 -32.57 33.67
C ALA A 1116 -19.94 -33.16 34.68
N ALA A 1117 -18.73 -32.60 34.78
CA ALA A 1117 -17.71 -33.05 35.71
C ALA A 1117 -18.13 -32.90 37.19
N LYS A 1118 -18.81 -31.80 37.55
CA LYS A 1118 -19.38 -31.62 38.89
C LYS A 1118 -20.48 -32.64 39.20
N SER A 1119 -21.32 -32.98 38.22
CA SER A 1119 -22.42 -33.95 38.38
C SER A 1119 -21.92 -35.39 38.59
N THR A 1120 -20.89 -35.80 37.86
CA THR A 1120 -20.25 -37.13 38.03
C THR A 1120 -19.61 -37.29 39.41
N GLY A 1121 -19.04 -36.22 39.98
CA GLY A 1121 -18.50 -36.22 41.35
C GLY A 1121 -19.56 -36.29 42.47
N SER A 1122 -20.82 -35.98 42.16
CA SER A 1122 -21.95 -35.97 43.12
C SER A 1122 -22.75 -37.28 43.15
N GLY A 1123 -22.33 -38.31 42.40
CA GLY A 1123 -22.97 -39.65 42.40
C GLY A 1123 -24.27 -39.77 41.58
N ASN A 1124 -24.66 -38.76 40.81
CA ASN A 1124 -25.91 -38.75 40.03
C ASN A 1124 -25.80 -39.27 38.59
N LEU A 1125 -24.58 -39.53 38.09
CA LEU A 1125 -24.33 -40.11 36.76
C LEU A 1125 -23.72 -41.51 36.91
N SER A 1126 -24.04 -42.44 35.99
CA SER A 1126 -23.39 -43.76 35.98
C SER A 1126 -21.86 -43.60 35.83
N PRO A 1127 -21.05 -44.33 36.61
CA PRO A 1127 -19.58 -44.21 36.60
C PRO A 1127 -18.94 -44.61 35.24
N ALA A 1128 -19.72 -45.15 34.31
CA ALA A 1128 -19.27 -45.60 33.00
C ALA A 1128 -19.10 -44.49 31.93
N VAL A 1129 -19.62 -43.27 32.16
CA VAL A 1129 -19.66 -42.22 31.11
C VAL A 1129 -18.75 -41.03 31.48
N SER A 1130 -17.70 -40.80 30.67
CA SER A 1130 -16.81 -39.65 30.86
C SER A 1130 -17.57 -38.31 30.72
N PRO A 1131 -17.27 -37.27 31.53
CA PRO A 1131 -17.90 -35.95 31.39
C PRO A 1131 -17.80 -35.34 29.99
N ALA A 1132 -16.70 -35.58 29.26
CA ALA A 1132 -16.56 -35.15 27.86
C ALA A 1132 -17.61 -35.77 26.92
N HIS A 1133 -17.99 -37.03 27.18
CA HIS A 1133 -19.04 -37.71 26.44
C HIS A 1133 -20.42 -37.09 26.74
N ALA A 1134 -20.74 -36.89 28.03
CA ALA A 1134 -22.01 -36.31 28.46
C ALA A 1134 -22.23 -34.89 27.90
N THR A 1135 -21.18 -34.07 27.88
CA THR A 1135 -21.23 -32.72 27.30
C THR A 1135 -21.42 -32.74 25.79
N LEU A 1136 -20.73 -33.64 25.08
CA LEU A 1136 -20.85 -33.70 23.62
C LEU A 1136 -22.23 -34.21 23.19
N ALA A 1137 -22.84 -35.12 23.96
CA ALA A 1137 -24.19 -35.60 23.73
C ALA A 1137 -25.27 -34.54 23.98
N SER A 1138 -25.11 -33.73 25.04
CA SER A 1138 -26.08 -32.68 25.40
C SER A 1138 -25.89 -31.39 24.61
N THR A 1139 -24.70 -30.80 24.65
CA THR A 1139 -24.41 -29.49 24.07
C THR A 1139 -23.92 -29.56 22.62
N GLY A 1140 -23.31 -30.68 22.19
CA GLY A 1140 -22.73 -30.79 20.84
C GLY A 1140 -23.76 -30.63 19.70
N GLY A 1141 -24.96 -31.18 19.88
CA GLY A 1141 -26.07 -31.01 18.93
C GLY A 1141 -26.45 -29.54 18.75
N THR A 1142 -26.55 -28.79 19.86
CA THR A 1142 -26.90 -27.36 19.85
C THR A 1142 -25.83 -26.49 19.21
N VAL A 1143 -24.54 -26.79 19.41
CA VAL A 1143 -23.44 -26.06 18.77
C VAL A 1143 -23.43 -26.33 17.26
N LEU A 1144 -23.65 -27.57 16.83
CA LEU A 1144 -23.70 -27.89 15.40
C LEU A 1144 -24.90 -27.22 14.69
N SER A 1145 -26.12 -27.41 15.21
CA SER A 1145 -27.33 -26.88 14.55
C SER A 1145 -27.54 -25.39 14.79
N GLY A 1146 -27.31 -24.93 16.01
CA GLY A 1146 -27.61 -23.59 16.46
C GLY A 1146 -26.52 -22.56 16.15
N ILE A 1147 -25.24 -22.97 16.05
CA ILE A 1147 -24.11 -22.06 15.84
C ILE A 1147 -23.42 -22.31 14.48
N THR A 1148 -23.05 -23.56 14.19
CA THR A 1148 -22.28 -23.85 12.96
C THR A 1148 -23.14 -23.74 11.70
N ILE A 1149 -24.31 -24.39 11.67
CA ILE A 1149 -25.18 -24.40 10.48
C ILE A 1149 -25.84 -23.04 10.24
N THR A 1150 -26.31 -22.35 11.29
CA THR A 1150 -26.87 -21.00 11.22
C THR A 1150 -25.90 -20.02 10.55
N LYS A 1151 -24.65 -19.98 11.06
CA LYS A 1151 -23.61 -19.10 10.51
C LYS A 1151 -23.21 -19.50 9.10
N LEU A 1152 -23.11 -20.80 8.82
CA LEU A 1152 -22.80 -21.28 7.46
C LEU A 1152 -23.87 -20.83 6.46
N ILE A 1153 -25.16 -20.95 6.81
CA ILE A 1153 -26.26 -20.49 5.93
C ILE A 1153 -26.20 -18.98 5.74
N GLY A 1154 -26.05 -18.20 6.81
CA GLY A 1154 -25.97 -16.74 6.72
C GLY A 1154 -24.82 -16.27 5.85
N ILE A 1155 -23.62 -16.84 6.03
CA ILE A 1155 -22.42 -16.46 5.28
C ILE A 1155 -22.50 -16.95 3.84
N SER A 1156 -23.12 -18.11 3.57
CA SER A 1156 -23.24 -18.65 2.21
C SER A 1156 -23.97 -17.70 1.24
N VAL A 1157 -24.85 -16.83 1.73
CA VAL A 1157 -25.53 -15.84 0.90
C VAL A 1157 -24.59 -14.72 0.44
N LEU A 1158 -23.54 -14.41 1.24
CA LEU A 1158 -22.51 -13.45 0.86
C LEU A 1158 -21.65 -13.95 -0.32
N ALA A 1159 -21.70 -15.24 -0.65
CA ALA A 1159 -21.04 -15.77 -1.85
C ALA A 1159 -21.55 -15.15 -3.16
N PHE A 1160 -22.75 -14.54 -3.15
CA PHE A 1160 -23.39 -13.94 -4.31
C PHE A 1160 -23.22 -12.42 -4.41
N THR A 1161 -22.46 -11.79 -3.50
CA THR A 1161 -22.20 -10.33 -3.54
C THR A 1161 -21.43 -9.94 -4.80
N LYS A 1162 -21.75 -8.79 -5.39
CA LYS A 1162 -21.03 -8.28 -6.57
C LYS A 1162 -19.73 -7.58 -6.20
N SER A 1163 -19.66 -7.09 -4.97
CA SER A 1163 -18.51 -6.42 -4.40
C SER A 1163 -17.38 -7.39 -4.05
N LYS A 1164 -16.19 -7.12 -4.59
CA LYS A 1164 -14.98 -7.93 -4.33
C LYS A 1164 -14.48 -7.78 -2.90
N ILE A 1165 -14.64 -6.60 -2.28
CA ILE A 1165 -14.23 -6.40 -0.88
C ILE A 1165 -15.05 -7.31 0.05
N PHE A 1166 -16.35 -7.47 -0.19
CA PHE A 1166 -17.20 -8.39 0.58
C PHE A 1166 -16.93 -9.85 0.27
N GLU A 1167 -16.74 -10.20 -1.00
CA GLU A 1167 -16.42 -11.57 -1.40
C GLU A 1167 -15.10 -12.06 -0.77
N VAL A 1168 -14.05 -11.25 -0.85
CA VAL A 1168 -12.69 -11.65 -0.45
C VAL A 1168 -12.46 -11.49 1.05
N TYR A 1169 -12.82 -10.35 1.65
CA TYR A 1169 -12.42 -10.06 3.03
C TYR A 1169 -13.46 -10.44 4.08
N TYR A 1170 -14.73 -10.60 3.70
CA TYR A 1170 -15.80 -11.00 4.62
C TYR A 1170 -16.25 -12.45 4.35
N PHE A 1171 -16.78 -12.75 3.16
CA PHE A 1171 -17.31 -14.07 2.83
C PHE A 1171 -16.25 -15.17 3.00
N ARG A 1172 -15.13 -15.09 2.27
CA ARG A 1172 -14.05 -16.09 2.34
C ARG A 1172 -13.50 -16.24 3.76
N MET A 1173 -13.20 -15.13 4.42
CA MET A 1173 -12.60 -15.13 5.75
C MET A 1173 -13.55 -15.67 6.83
N TRP A 1174 -14.81 -15.28 6.83
CA TRP A 1174 -15.81 -15.78 7.78
C TRP A 1174 -16.23 -17.22 7.48
N LEU A 1175 -16.26 -17.63 6.21
CA LEU A 1175 -16.43 -19.04 5.84
C LEU A 1175 -15.30 -19.90 6.42
N ALA A 1176 -14.05 -19.44 6.27
CA ALA A 1176 -12.89 -20.10 6.87
C ALA A 1176 -13.02 -20.17 8.39
N LEU A 1177 -13.41 -19.07 9.05
CA LEU A 1177 -13.69 -19.05 10.49
C LEU A 1177 -14.71 -20.12 10.90
N VAL A 1178 -15.90 -20.14 10.28
CA VAL A 1178 -16.99 -21.04 10.71
C VAL A 1178 -16.60 -22.50 10.54
N VAL A 1179 -15.97 -22.85 9.42
CA VAL A 1179 -15.51 -24.21 9.16
C VAL A 1179 -14.39 -24.62 10.13
N ILE A 1180 -13.36 -23.78 10.27
CA ILE A 1180 -12.21 -24.07 11.14
C ILE A 1180 -12.66 -24.11 12.61
N ALA A 1181 -13.40 -23.11 13.09
CA ALA A 1181 -13.86 -23.04 14.47
C ALA A 1181 -14.83 -24.18 14.81
N GLY A 1182 -15.77 -24.51 13.92
CA GLY A 1182 -16.68 -25.65 14.10
C GLY A 1182 -15.95 -26.99 14.18
N ILE A 1183 -14.93 -27.22 13.34
CA ILE A 1183 -14.10 -28.43 13.39
C ILE A 1183 -13.26 -28.48 14.68
N HIS A 1184 -12.66 -27.36 15.09
CA HIS A 1184 -11.84 -27.30 16.31
C HIS A 1184 -12.69 -27.47 17.58
N SER A 1185 -13.88 -26.86 17.65
CA SER A 1185 -14.75 -26.94 18.81
C SER A 1185 -15.41 -28.31 18.97
N LEU A 1186 -15.83 -28.97 17.88
CA LEU A 1186 -16.51 -30.26 17.95
C LEU A 1186 -15.55 -31.47 17.95
N CYS A 1187 -14.32 -31.32 17.45
CA CYS A 1187 -13.33 -32.42 17.39
C CYS A 1187 -12.17 -32.24 18.38
N LEU A 1188 -11.43 -31.13 18.30
CA LEU A 1188 -10.18 -30.94 19.06
C LEU A 1188 -10.45 -30.64 20.55
N LEU A 1189 -11.39 -29.72 20.82
CA LEU A 1189 -11.69 -29.28 22.17
C LEU A 1189 -12.16 -30.42 23.09
N PRO A 1190 -13.09 -31.33 22.70
CA PRO A 1190 -13.51 -32.44 23.57
C PRO A 1190 -12.37 -33.42 23.85
N VAL A 1191 -11.46 -33.63 22.88
CA VAL A 1191 -10.28 -34.47 23.06
C VAL A 1191 -9.31 -33.84 24.07
N LEU A 1192 -9.00 -32.55 23.93
CA LEU A 1192 -8.16 -31.81 24.89
C LEU A 1192 -8.76 -31.79 26.30
N LEU A 1193 -10.06 -31.51 26.42
CA LEU A 1193 -10.76 -31.54 27.71
C LEU A 1193 -10.71 -32.94 28.34
N SER A 1194 -10.81 -34.01 27.54
CA SER A 1194 -10.73 -35.38 28.06
C SER A 1194 -9.36 -35.73 28.66
N TYR A 1195 -8.27 -35.08 28.23
CA TYR A 1195 -6.93 -35.25 28.83
C TYR A 1195 -6.76 -34.51 30.15
N THR A 1196 -7.63 -33.53 30.44
CA THR A 1196 -7.59 -32.80 31.73
C THR A 1196 -8.23 -33.57 32.89
N GLN A 1197 -8.88 -34.71 32.61
CA GLN A 1197 -9.40 -35.62 33.62
C GLN A 1197 -8.25 -36.44 34.20
N THR A 1198 -8.04 -36.36 35.51
CA THR A 1198 -7.21 -37.34 36.23
C THR A 1198 -7.92 -38.68 36.22
N ASP A 1199 -7.28 -39.72 35.68
CA ASP A 1199 -7.77 -41.10 35.71
C ASP A 1199 -8.05 -41.51 37.17
N THR A 1200 -9.31 -41.48 37.60
CA THR A 1200 -9.74 -42.37 38.67
C THR A 1200 -9.78 -43.77 38.05
N PRO A 1201 -9.04 -44.75 38.59
CA PRO A 1201 -9.06 -46.10 38.05
C PRO A 1201 -10.50 -46.60 38.12
N VAL A 1202 -11.11 -46.78 36.95
CA VAL A 1202 -12.32 -47.58 36.82
C VAL A 1202 -11.87 -49.00 37.15
N GLN A 1203 -12.30 -49.53 38.29
CA GLN A 1203 -12.28 -50.97 38.51
C GLN A 1203 -13.11 -51.59 37.38
N ASP A 1204 -12.47 -52.34 36.50
CA ASP A 1204 -13.15 -53.16 35.50
C ASP A 1204 -14.00 -54.21 36.26
N GLU A 1205 -15.27 -53.91 36.54
CA GLU A 1205 -16.24 -54.87 37.10
C GLU A 1205 -16.80 -55.84 36.05
N ASP A 1206 -16.24 -55.90 34.84
CA ASP A 1206 -16.73 -56.76 33.75
C ASP A 1206 -15.91 -58.04 33.51
N VAL A 1207 -15.05 -58.47 34.45
CA VAL A 1207 -14.35 -59.76 34.36
C VAL A 1207 -14.90 -60.83 35.32
N ASP A 1208 -15.63 -60.48 36.38
CA ASP A 1208 -16.13 -61.47 37.36
C ASP A 1208 -17.56 -61.97 37.11
N ALA A 1209 -18.32 -61.40 36.17
CA ALA A 1209 -19.66 -61.91 35.82
C ALA A 1209 -19.66 -63.08 34.80
N GLN A 1210 -18.51 -63.41 34.18
CA GLN A 1210 -18.37 -64.58 33.30
C GLN A 1210 -17.57 -65.73 33.93
N SER A 1211 -16.92 -65.53 35.08
CA SER A 1211 -16.20 -66.57 35.82
C SER A 1211 -17.10 -67.33 36.81
N GLU A 1212 -18.17 -66.71 37.33
CA GLU A 1212 -19.13 -67.40 38.23
C GLU A 1212 -20.22 -68.23 37.53
N ALA A 1213 -20.39 -68.10 36.20
CA ALA A 1213 -21.37 -68.90 35.45
C ALA A 1213 -20.83 -70.25 34.93
N VAL A 1214 -19.51 -70.48 34.99
CA VAL A 1214 -18.86 -71.70 34.47
C VAL A 1214 -18.45 -72.67 35.59
N ALA A 1215 -18.57 -72.28 36.87
CA ALA A 1215 -18.23 -73.13 38.03
C ALA A 1215 -19.45 -73.80 38.73
N ARG A 1216 -20.63 -73.90 38.06
CA ARG A 1216 -21.83 -74.59 38.60
C ARG A 1216 -22.36 -75.76 37.75
N TYR A 1217 -21.58 -76.28 36.81
CA TYR A 1217 -21.83 -77.59 36.22
C TYR A 1217 -20.52 -78.35 36.05
N GLY A 1218 -20.15 -79.13 37.07
CA GLY A 1218 -18.99 -80.02 37.01
C GLY A 1218 -18.60 -80.62 38.36
N ASN A 1219 -19.42 -81.56 38.84
CA ASN A 1219 -19.03 -82.76 39.61
C ASN A 1219 -18.44 -82.60 41.04
N ASP A 1220 -18.73 -83.46 42.02
CA ASP A 1220 -19.23 -84.83 42.07
C ASP A 1220 -20.10 -85.01 43.33
N ASP A 1221 -20.95 -86.04 43.39
CA ASP A 1221 -21.56 -86.63 44.61
C ASP A 1221 -22.05 -85.69 45.76
#